data_AF-A0A7K1UCF2-F1
#
_entry.id   AF-A0A7K1UCF2-F1
#
_cell.length_a   1.000
_cell.length_b   1.000
_cell.length_c   1.000
_cell.angle_alpha   90.00
_cell.angle_beta   90.00
_cell.angle_gamma   90.00
#
_symmetry.space_group_name_H-M   'P 1'
#
loop_
_entity.id
_entity.type
_entity.pdbx_description
1 polymer ?
#
loop_
_entity_poly.entity_id
_entity_poly.type
_entity_poly.pdbx_seq_one_letter_code
_entity_poly.pdbx_strand_id
1 'polypeptide(L)'
;MKRILGLDLGTNSIGWALIELEEDKSDGRILGAGSRIIPMSQDVLSDFGKGQSTSPTAERTKFRSARRLIERFLLRRERLHRVLNILGFLPSHYKTEIDFDRRLGQFLPGKEPKLAYDKGNFIFKESFKEMLQDFAACKPELVSDGKKIPYDWTIYYLRKKALTQRIEKEEIAWLLLNFNQKRGYNQLRGEEAEETQSKKEEFYSLRVVDVVATGERKGNDEMCYNVVLENGWIYRRTSRTQLDWIGKVKEFIVTTELNEDGTIKLDKEGKEKRSLRAPEDKDWTLVKKKTEYNIDKSKKTIGAYIYDNLLDNPVQKIRGKLVSVVERRFYKTELESILKKQEEFYPELRDGKLYRDCLEELYQHNDAHKKNIAQKGFNHLFINDIIFYQRPLKSKKSLISNCKFEHKRFIKDGKTEFAPLKCIAKSHPLFQEFRLWEFIQNLRIYQNEKDVDGRLAMDVNVTDEFFKSEDDWVRLFEWLNERKDVDQKALLKQYLKIRKLDNYRWNYVVDKPYPCNETRSLLLFKLSKVANIPNGFLNKENEEALWHILYSVIEKNEIQKALKRFASKKGLGDDFVEIFQKFPAYEKEYGSYSAKAIKKLLPLMRRGKYWNQEEIDVNTKGRIEKIITGEYDEKIRDRVRDKAIQLSDITHFRGLPHWLVSYIVYDRHSEDGEIIKWQTAADITLLPQYSLRNPIVEQVINESLLVVRDIWNEHGGGEEGFFDEIHIELGREMKNPADKRKRMTDKINENENTNLRIKALLMEFMNDGGIENVRPYSPMQQEILKIYEEGVLNGEANIPDDIVKISKQAQPGKAELVRYKLWLQQKYRSPYTGMIIPLNKLFTSAYEIEHIIPQSRYFDDSFSNKVICESEVNKDKDNRTAYEYIKADGGKKVQLSFGREVSLLSLQDYEALVKDSFSRNRGKMNRLLMEDIPESFIQRQLNDSRYISKVVKSLMSRIVREEGEQEAISKKVIVSNGSITSTLRNDWGLNDIWNEIITPRFERMNELTNSQNFGEWTNKDGKRVFQTSVPIELSKGFSKKRIDHRHHALDAIVIACCSRNHINYLNNESALGKGRTKDEKDRRRYDLKNILCSKKFNNGSESNYKWVFNKPWDSFTQEVRDVLLNTVISFKQNLRVLNKTKNYHQAWRSNGNGKMEKKIVLQLKGENLAIRRSLHQDTV
;
A
#
# COMPACT_ATOMS: atom_id res chain seq x y z
N MET A 1 -42.53 -23.04 -11.56
CA MET A 1 -41.23 -22.74 -12.20
C MET A 1 -40.50 -21.72 -11.35
N LYS A 2 -39.20 -21.91 -11.14
CA LYS A 2 -38.33 -20.96 -10.43
C LYS A 2 -37.84 -19.88 -11.38
N ARG A 3 -37.86 -18.62 -10.93
CA ARG A 3 -37.29 -17.47 -11.63
C ARG A 3 -35.85 -17.24 -11.20
N ILE A 4 -34.92 -17.41 -12.13
CA ILE A 4 -33.49 -17.40 -11.85
C ILE A 4 -32.81 -16.28 -12.63
N LEU A 5 -32.08 -15.43 -11.93
CA LEU A 5 -31.26 -14.36 -12.51
C LEU A 5 -29.79 -14.76 -12.55
N GLY A 6 -29.22 -14.94 -13.74
CA GLY A 6 -27.78 -15.13 -13.96
C GLY A 6 -27.04 -13.81 -14.21
N LEU A 7 -25.87 -13.64 -13.58
CA LEU A 7 -25.02 -12.46 -13.73
C LEU A 7 -23.56 -12.84 -14.06
N ASP A 8 -23.08 -12.40 -15.22
CA ASP A 8 -21.67 -12.41 -15.61
C ASP A 8 -21.04 -11.04 -15.31
N LEU A 9 -20.12 -10.97 -14.35
CA LEU A 9 -19.55 -9.71 -13.87
C LEU A 9 -18.08 -9.58 -14.28
N GLY A 10 -17.84 -8.73 -15.26
CA GLY A 10 -16.51 -8.30 -15.69
C GLY A 10 -16.04 -7.03 -14.99
N THR A 11 -14.81 -6.60 -15.32
CA THR A 11 -14.27 -5.32 -14.85
C THR A 11 -14.87 -4.11 -15.57
N ASN A 12 -15.45 -4.32 -16.75
CA ASN A 12 -16.03 -3.29 -17.62
C ASN A 12 -17.35 -3.71 -18.29
N SER A 13 -17.92 -4.84 -17.88
CA SER A 13 -19.15 -5.39 -18.47
C SER A 13 -19.96 -6.15 -17.43
N ILE A 14 -21.27 -6.17 -17.64
CA ILE A 14 -22.25 -6.89 -16.84
C ILE A 14 -23.17 -7.61 -17.84
N GLY A 15 -23.01 -8.93 -17.95
CA GLY A 15 -23.99 -9.79 -18.62
C GLY A 15 -25.09 -10.18 -17.65
N TRP A 16 -26.33 -10.23 -18.11
CA TRP A 16 -27.46 -10.70 -17.31
C TRP A 16 -28.41 -11.57 -18.14
N ALA A 17 -29.07 -12.52 -17.47
CA ALA A 17 -30.12 -13.35 -18.05
C ALA A 17 -31.15 -13.74 -17.00
N LEU A 18 -32.43 -13.66 -17.34
CA LEU A 18 -33.54 -14.07 -16.50
C LEU A 18 -34.24 -15.27 -17.17
N ILE A 19 -34.38 -16.36 -16.42
CA ILE A 19 -35.02 -17.60 -16.91
C ILE A 19 -36.11 -18.07 -15.96
N GLU A 20 -37.04 -18.86 -16.48
CA GLU A 20 -37.95 -19.70 -15.68
C GLU A 20 -37.59 -21.16 -15.91
N LEU A 21 -37.43 -21.93 -14.83
CA LEU A 21 -37.02 -23.33 -14.90
C LEU A 21 -37.80 -24.20 -13.90
N GLU A 22 -38.28 -25.36 -14.32
CA GLU A 22 -38.84 -26.40 -13.44
C GLU A 22 -37.77 -27.45 -13.15
N GLU A 23 -37.41 -27.67 -11.87
CA GLU A 23 -36.28 -28.54 -11.50
C GLU A 23 -36.44 -30.02 -11.89
N ASP A 24 -37.69 -30.50 -12.03
CA ASP A 24 -37.99 -31.92 -12.16
C ASP A 24 -38.47 -32.37 -13.56
N LYS A 25 -38.69 -31.43 -14.50
CA LYS A 25 -39.34 -31.73 -15.80
C LYS A 25 -38.58 -31.35 -17.06
N SER A 26 -37.32 -30.89 -16.97
CA SER A 26 -36.57 -30.38 -18.13
C SER A 26 -37.38 -29.39 -18.97
N ASP A 27 -38.18 -28.56 -18.29
CA ASP A 27 -39.05 -27.55 -18.88
C ASP A 27 -38.63 -26.17 -18.36
N GLY A 28 -38.53 -25.20 -19.26
CA GLY A 28 -38.05 -23.87 -18.96
C GLY A 28 -38.04 -22.95 -20.17
N ARG A 29 -37.81 -21.66 -19.92
CA ARG A 29 -37.76 -20.61 -20.95
C ARG A 29 -36.89 -19.43 -20.55
N ILE A 30 -36.39 -18.69 -21.53
CA ILE A 30 -35.68 -17.42 -21.30
C ILE A 30 -36.67 -16.25 -21.30
N LEU A 31 -36.75 -15.49 -20.20
CA LEU A 31 -37.60 -14.29 -20.09
C LEU A 31 -36.92 -13.04 -20.64
N GLY A 32 -35.59 -12.96 -20.54
CA GLY A 32 -34.81 -11.84 -21.07
C GLY A 32 -33.31 -12.02 -20.84
N ALA A 33 -32.49 -11.38 -21.67
CA ALA A 33 -31.05 -11.33 -21.47
C ALA A 33 -30.45 -10.03 -22.04
N GLY A 34 -29.30 -9.63 -21.53
CA GLY A 34 -28.67 -8.40 -21.96
C GLY A 34 -27.21 -8.25 -21.57
N SER A 35 -26.58 -7.23 -22.13
CA SER A 35 -25.18 -6.87 -21.85
C SER A 35 -25.06 -5.37 -21.61
N ARG A 36 -24.54 -5.00 -20.43
CA ARG A 36 -24.29 -3.63 -20.00
C ARG A 36 -22.79 -3.37 -19.98
N ILE A 37 -22.34 -2.46 -20.84
CA ILE A 37 -20.91 -2.12 -21.02
C ILE A 37 -20.61 -0.79 -20.35
N ILE A 38 -19.51 -0.77 -19.59
CA ILE A 38 -18.99 0.41 -18.89
C ILE A 38 -17.73 0.86 -19.64
N PRO A 39 -17.81 1.91 -20.48
CA PRO A 39 -16.67 2.34 -21.29
C PRO A 39 -15.57 2.90 -20.40
N MET A 40 -14.35 2.39 -20.59
CA MET A 40 -13.12 2.84 -19.95
C MET A 40 -12.06 3.04 -21.04
N SER A 41 -11.20 4.06 -20.91
CA SER A 41 -10.11 4.26 -21.86
C SER A 41 -9.08 3.14 -21.74
N GLN A 42 -8.38 2.87 -22.85
CA GLN A 42 -7.33 1.86 -22.90
C GLN A 42 -6.23 2.12 -21.86
N ASP A 43 -5.91 3.39 -21.60
CA ASP A 43 -4.92 3.79 -20.58
C ASP A 43 -5.39 3.46 -19.16
N VAL A 44 -6.67 3.68 -18.85
CA VAL A 44 -7.24 3.35 -17.53
C VAL A 44 -7.27 1.83 -17.34
N LEU A 45 -7.62 1.07 -18.38
CA LEU A 45 -7.57 -0.40 -18.37
C LEU A 45 -6.12 -0.91 -18.24
N SER A 46 -5.16 -0.23 -18.87
CA SER A 46 -3.73 -0.54 -18.83
C SER A 46 -3.11 -0.27 -17.46
N ASP A 47 -3.35 0.89 -16.87
CA ASP A 47 -2.85 1.27 -15.54
C ASP A 47 -3.52 0.41 -14.44
N PHE A 48 -4.80 0.08 -14.62
CA PHE A 48 -5.51 -0.88 -13.79
C PHE A 48 -4.92 -2.30 -13.90
N GLY A 49 -4.55 -2.74 -15.12
CA GLY A 49 -3.88 -4.02 -15.38
C GLY A 49 -2.48 -4.12 -14.77
N LYS A 50 -1.67 -3.05 -14.85
CA LYS A 50 -0.39 -2.87 -14.13
C LYS A 50 -0.58 -2.75 -12.61
N GLY A 51 -1.84 -2.66 -12.19
CA GLY A 51 -2.41 -1.95 -11.05
C GLY A 51 -1.49 -1.04 -10.25
N GLN A 52 -1.02 -0.06 -11.00
CA GLN A 52 -0.89 1.28 -10.47
C GLN A 52 -2.31 1.79 -10.27
N SER A 53 -2.82 1.74 -9.04
CA SER A 53 -4.08 2.39 -8.68
C SER A 53 -3.89 3.90 -8.52
N THR A 54 -3.09 4.54 -9.37
CA THR A 54 -3.04 6.00 -9.45
C THR A 54 -4.33 6.45 -10.09
N SER A 55 -5.40 6.43 -9.29
CA SER A 55 -6.68 6.96 -9.73
C SER A 55 -6.50 8.42 -10.16
N PRO A 56 -7.30 8.93 -11.11
CA PRO A 56 -7.37 10.37 -11.39
C PRO A 56 -7.58 11.24 -10.13
N THR A 57 -8.09 10.64 -9.04
CA THR A 57 -8.24 11.27 -7.73
C THR A 57 -6.91 11.55 -7.02
N ALA A 58 -5.86 10.76 -7.26
CA ALA A 58 -4.52 10.96 -6.71
C ALA A 58 -3.86 12.22 -7.30
N GLU A 59 -3.88 12.37 -8.63
CA GLU A 59 -3.41 13.59 -9.30
C GLU A 59 -4.21 14.82 -8.89
N ARG A 60 -5.54 14.71 -8.85
CA ARG A 60 -6.42 15.77 -8.33
C ARG A 60 -6.01 16.18 -6.90
N THR A 61 -5.64 15.21 -6.06
CA THR A 61 -5.20 15.47 -4.68
C THR A 61 -3.84 16.15 -4.65
N LYS A 62 -2.89 15.77 -5.51
CA LYS A 62 -1.59 16.42 -5.68
C LYS A 62 -1.76 17.90 -6.04
N PHE A 63 -2.53 18.20 -7.08
CA PHE A 63 -2.81 19.59 -7.49
C PHE A 63 -3.56 20.38 -6.42
N ARG A 64 -4.54 19.77 -5.75
CA ARG A 64 -5.25 20.40 -4.62
C ARG A 64 -4.31 20.72 -3.45
N SER A 65 -3.34 19.85 -3.17
CA SER A 65 -2.34 20.07 -2.13
C SER A 65 -1.45 21.27 -2.48
N ALA A 66 -0.93 21.32 -3.72
CA ALA A 66 -0.13 22.42 -4.21
C ALA A 66 -0.87 23.77 -4.12
N ARG A 67 -2.12 23.84 -4.59
CA ARG A 67 -2.95 25.06 -4.49
C ARG A 67 -3.12 25.54 -3.04
N ARG A 68 -3.39 24.62 -2.10
CA ARG A 68 -3.50 24.95 -0.67
C ARG A 68 -2.18 25.44 -0.08
N LEU A 69 -1.05 24.92 -0.53
CA LEU A 69 0.26 25.39 -0.06
C LEU A 69 0.52 26.83 -0.51
N ILE A 70 0.21 27.13 -1.78
CA ILE A 70 0.30 28.47 -2.35
C ILE A 70 -0.65 29.43 -1.62
N GLU A 71 -1.93 29.09 -1.53
CA GLU A 71 -2.95 29.88 -0.80
C GLU A 71 -2.48 30.21 0.63
N ARG A 72 -1.96 29.23 1.37
CA ARG A 72 -1.48 29.46 2.74
C ARG A 72 -0.23 30.34 2.80
N PHE A 73 0.64 30.26 1.80
CA PHE A 73 1.80 31.15 1.68
C PHE A 73 1.36 32.59 1.44
N LEU A 74 0.40 32.79 0.52
CA LEU A 74 -0.19 34.09 0.23
C LEU A 74 -0.91 34.66 1.46
N LEU A 75 -1.75 33.88 2.13
CA LEU A 75 -2.43 34.30 3.36
C LEU A 75 -1.47 34.75 4.45
N ARG A 76 -0.32 34.09 4.62
CA ARG A 76 0.69 34.54 5.59
C ARG A 76 1.32 35.87 5.16
N ARG A 77 1.61 36.03 3.86
CA ARG A 77 2.12 37.27 3.29
C ARG A 77 1.14 38.43 3.49
N GLU A 78 -0.13 38.20 3.18
CA GLU A 78 -1.22 39.18 3.36
C GLU A 78 -1.32 39.63 4.83
N ARG A 79 -1.27 38.68 5.77
CA ARG A 79 -1.26 38.99 7.21
C ARG A 79 -0.03 39.81 7.62
N LEU A 80 1.16 39.48 7.09
CA LEU A 80 2.37 40.27 7.32
C LEU A 80 2.23 41.68 6.76
N HIS A 81 1.71 41.86 5.54
CA HIS A 81 1.50 43.18 4.94
C HIS A 81 0.62 44.07 5.82
N ARG A 82 -0.48 43.52 6.36
CA ARG A 82 -1.40 44.27 7.22
C ARG A 82 -0.74 44.73 8.52
N VAL A 83 0.00 43.84 9.18
CA VAL A 83 0.74 44.18 10.41
C VAL A 83 1.85 45.20 10.12
N LEU A 84 2.63 44.99 9.06
CA LEU A 84 3.72 45.90 8.68
C LEU A 84 3.22 47.27 8.24
N ASN A 85 2.00 47.36 7.68
CA ASN A 85 1.37 48.62 7.34
C ASN A 85 0.98 49.42 8.59
N ILE A 86 0.40 48.76 9.61
CA ILE A 86 0.08 49.39 10.91
C ILE A 86 1.35 49.87 11.61
N LEU A 87 2.42 49.08 11.57
CA LEU A 87 3.71 49.46 12.14
C LEU A 87 4.44 50.55 11.35
N GLY A 88 4.02 50.83 10.10
CA GLY A 88 4.69 51.77 9.22
C GLY A 88 6.05 51.30 8.68
N PHE A 89 6.27 49.98 8.56
CA PHE A 89 7.56 49.39 8.18
C PHE A 89 7.66 49.09 6.66
N LEU A 90 6.59 49.31 5.88
CA LEU A 90 6.60 49.04 4.44
C LEU A 90 7.13 50.23 3.65
N PRO A 91 8.05 50.02 2.67
CA PRO A 91 8.43 51.07 1.72
C PRO A 91 7.24 51.60 0.93
N SER A 92 7.26 52.89 0.58
CA SER A 92 6.18 53.56 -0.15
C SER A 92 5.84 52.90 -1.50
N HIS A 93 6.84 52.57 -2.31
CA HIS A 93 6.67 51.92 -3.63
C HIS A 93 5.99 50.54 -3.52
N TYR A 94 6.23 49.82 -2.42
CA TYR A 94 5.66 48.49 -2.18
C TYR A 94 4.26 48.59 -1.56
N LYS A 95 4.07 49.53 -0.63
CA LYS A 95 2.80 49.78 0.07
C LYS A 95 1.69 50.22 -0.90
N THR A 96 2.00 51.10 -1.85
CA THR A 96 1.02 51.64 -2.82
C THR A 96 0.46 50.59 -3.77
N GLU A 97 1.16 49.47 -3.96
CA GLU A 97 0.73 48.36 -4.83
C GLU A 97 -0.08 47.29 -4.06
N ILE A 98 -0.36 47.51 -2.77
CA ILE A 98 -1.15 46.62 -1.90
C ILE A 98 -2.51 47.24 -1.60
N ASP A 99 -3.56 46.44 -1.74
CA ASP A 99 -4.94 46.79 -1.42
C ASP A 99 -5.19 46.60 0.09
N PHE A 100 -5.34 47.69 0.83
CA PHE A 100 -5.65 47.68 2.27
C PHE A 100 -7.12 48.00 2.57
N ASP A 101 -7.95 48.23 1.55
CA ASP A 101 -9.34 48.67 1.73
C ASP A 101 -10.35 47.57 1.36
N ARG A 102 -10.15 46.90 0.22
CA ARG A 102 -11.09 45.91 -0.32
C ARG A 102 -10.55 44.49 -0.19
N ARG A 103 -9.31 44.25 -0.59
CA ARG A 103 -8.64 42.94 -0.52
C ARG A 103 -7.46 42.99 0.44
N LEU A 104 -7.77 43.22 1.70
CA LEU A 104 -6.84 43.47 2.80
C LEU A 104 -5.52 42.67 2.71
N GLY A 105 -4.43 43.36 2.36
CA GLY A 105 -3.07 42.83 2.31
C GLY A 105 -2.69 42.10 1.01
N GLN A 106 -3.58 42.01 0.03
CA GLN A 106 -3.31 41.46 -1.30
C GLN A 106 -2.77 42.52 -2.23
N PHE A 107 -1.96 42.12 -3.21
CA PHE A 107 -1.55 43.04 -4.27
C PHE A 107 -2.72 43.41 -5.18
N LEU A 108 -2.64 44.60 -5.78
CA LEU A 108 -3.53 45.03 -6.84
C LEU A 108 -3.45 44.06 -8.05
N PRO A 109 -4.51 43.95 -8.88
CA PRO A 109 -4.52 42.98 -9.99
C PRO A 109 -3.36 43.23 -10.95
N GLY A 110 -2.61 42.18 -11.30
CA GLY A 110 -1.45 42.27 -12.20
C GLY A 110 -0.19 42.87 -11.58
N LYS A 111 -0.18 43.15 -10.27
CA LYS A 111 0.95 43.72 -9.54
C LYS A 111 1.53 42.71 -8.56
N GLU A 112 2.87 42.58 -8.54
CA GLU A 112 3.61 41.79 -7.54
C GLU A 112 5.06 42.31 -7.43
N PRO A 113 5.26 43.54 -6.93
CA PRO A 113 6.60 44.11 -6.81
C PRO A 113 7.46 43.31 -5.83
N LYS A 114 8.79 43.38 -5.99
CA LYS A 114 9.75 42.89 -4.99
C LYS A 114 10.05 44.03 -4.02
N LEU A 115 9.87 43.82 -2.71
CA LEU A 115 10.08 44.87 -1.70
C LEU A 115 11.47 45.54 -1.79
N ALA A 116 12.51 44.80 -2.14
CA ALA A 116 13.87 45.32 -2.23
C ALA A 116 14.18 46.11 -3.52
N TYR A 117 13.26 46.16 -4.48
CA TYR A 117 13.50 46.77 -5.79
C TYR A 117 12.36 47.72 -6.19
N ASP A 118 12.70 48.99 -6.40
CA ASP A 118 11.79 49.99 -6.99
C ASP A 118 12.18 50.27 -8.44
N LYS A 119 11.29 49.95 -9.39
CA LYS A 119 11.52 50.10 -10.84
C LYS A 119 12.88 49.54 -11.32
N GLY A 120 13.32 48.43 -10.72
CA GLY A 120 14.60 47.79 -11.03
C GLY A 120 15.80 48.27 -10.20
N ASN A 121 15.65 49.35 -9.43
CA ASN A 121 16.69 49.85 -8.53
C ASN A 121 16.61 49.18 -7.16
N PHE A 122 17.72 48.62 -6.70
CA PHE A 122 17.83 48.10 -5.34
C PHE A 122 17.82 49.24 -4.31
N ILE A 123 16.93 49.19 -3.32
CA ILE A 123 16.72 50.29 -2.36
C ILE A 123 17.64 50.24 -1.14
N PHE A 124 18.12 49.07 -0.74
CA PHE A 124 18.98 48.90 0.46
C PHE A 124 20.47 49.09 0.15
N LYS A 125 20.80 50.16 -0.57
CA LYS A 125 22.18 50.39 -1.07
C LYS A 125 23.20 50.57 0.04
N GLU A 126 22.84 51.21 1.14
CA GLU A 126 23.77 51.41 2.27
C GLU A 126 24.16 50.08 2.91
N SER A 127 23.19 49.22 3.25
CA SER A 127 23.48 47.87 3.75
C SER A 127 24.22 46.99 2.73
N PHE A 128 24.02 47.21 1.43
CA PHE A 128 24.86 46.57 0.41
C PHE A 128 26.30 47.09 0.41
N LYS A 129 26.53 48.39 0.58
CA LYS A 129 27.88 48.97 0.70
C LYS A 129 28.60 48.45 1.94
N GLU A 130 27.93 48.39 3.09
CA GLU A 130 28.49 47.79 4.31
C GLU A 130 28.87 46.33 4.07
N MET A 131 27.99 45.55 3.44
CA MET A 131 28.29 44.18 3.04
C MET A 131 29.52 44.12 2.09
N LEU A 132 29.64 45.04 1.13
CA LEU A 132 30.80 45.12 0.25
C LEU A 132 32.10 45.43 0.99
N GLN A 133 32.06 46.17 2.11
CA GLN A 133 33.23 46.40 2.95
C GLN A 133 33.71 45.10 3.61
N ASP A 134 32.80 44.24 4.07
CA ASP A 134 33.16 42.91 4.56
C ASP A 134 33.86 42.08 3.45
N PHE A 135 33.32 42.11 2.23
CA PHE A 135 33.94 41.42 1.08
C PHE A 135 35.29 42.02 0.70
N ALA A 136 35.44 43.35 0.75
CA ALA A 136 36.71 44.02 0.46
C ALA A 136 37.79 43.66 1.49
N ALA A 137 37.41 43.54 2.76
CA ALA A 137 38.31 43.15 3.84
C ALA A 137 38.72 41.67 3.77
N CYS A 138 37.78 40.76 3.47
CA CYS A 138 38.06 39.32 3.44
C CYS A 138 38.63 38.84 2.10
N LYS A 139 38.17 39.41 0.97
CA LYS A 139 38.55 39.02 -0.40
C LYS A 139 38.58 40.24 -1.34
N PRO A 140 39.62 41.10 -1.23
CA PRO A 140 39.73 42.32 -2.01
C PRO A 140 39.64 42.09 -3.54
N GLU A 141 40.11 40.94 -4.03
CA GLU A 141 40.08 40.50 -5.44
C GLU A 141 38.67 40.43 -6.07
N LEU A 142 37.63 40.30 -5.26
CA LEU A 142 36.23 40.26 -5.73
C LEU A 142 35.61 41.64 -5.88
N VAL A 143 36.22 42.64 -5.25
CA VAL A 143 35.76 44.03 -5.26
C VAL A 143 36.63 44.88 -6.21
N SER A 144 37.89 44.48 -6.44
CA SER A 144 38.87 45.23 -7.24
C SER A 144 38.68 45.17 -8.77
N ASP A 145 38.09 44.11 -9.32
CA ASP A 145 38.01 43.88 -10.80
C ASP A 145 36.62 44.14 -11.42
N GLY A 146 35.76 44.93 -10.77
CA GLY A 146 34.41 45.19 -11.30
C GLY A 146 33.50 43.95 -11.38
N LYS A 147 33.84 42.87 -10.66
CA LYS A 147 33.00 41.67 -10.54
C LYS A 147 31.71 42.02 -9.79
N LYS A 148 30.57 41.66 -10.37
CA LYS A 148 29.24 42.00 -9.83
C LYS A 148 28.83 41.04 -8.70
N ILE A 149 28.74 41.54 -7.47
CA ILE A 149 28.18 40.80 -6.32
C ILE A 149 26.64 40.95 -6.34
N PRO A 150 25.87 39.85 -6.19
CA PRO A 150 24.40 39.91 -6.20
C PRO A 150 23.82 40.71 -5.01
N TYR A 151 22.92 41.66 -5.29
CA TYR A 151 22.17 42.40 -4.26
C TYR A 151 21.34 41.48 -3.34
N ASP A 152 20.86 40.36 -3.86
CA ASP A 152 20.05 39.40 -3.08
C ASP A 152 20.83 38.78 -1.91
N TRP A 153 22.17 38.89 -1.86
CA TRP A 153 22.98 38.41 -0.73
C TRP A 153 22.87 39.31 0.51
N THR A 154 22.48 40.58 0.33
CA THR A 154 22.29 41.54 1.43
C THR A 154 21.28 41.03 2.47
N ILE A 155 20.33 40.19 2.09
CA ILE A 155 19.39 39.60 3.06
C ILE A 155 20.08 38.73 4.12
N TYR A 156 21.16 38.02 3.74
CA TYR A 156 21.90 37.17 4.66
C TYR A 156 22.84 37.99 5.55
N TYR A 157 23.43 39.05 4.99
CA TYR A 157 24.14 40.07 5.77
C TYR A 157 23.24 40.70 6.83
N LEU A 158 22.05 41.19 6.43
CA LEU A 158 21.08 41.79 7.34
C LEU A 158 20.65 40.83 8.45
N ARG A 159 20.47 39.53 8.14
CA ARG A 159 20.16 38.52 9.15
C ARG A 159 21.28 38.31 10.16
N LYS A 160 22.55 38.50 9.77
CA LYS A 160 23.70 38.49 10.70
C LYS A 160 23.77 39.80 11.48
N LYS A 161 23.68 40.96 10.81
CA LYS A 161 23.72 42.30 11.41
C LYS A 161 22.63 42.49 12.47
N ALA A 162 21.40 42.07 12.17
CA ALA A 162 20.25 42.25 13.06
C ALA A 162 20.30 41.44 14.37
N LEU A 163 21.27 40.54 14.54
CA LEU A 163 21.50 39.83 15.81
C LEU A 163 22.22 40.69 16.85
N THR A 164 22.93 41.74 16.42
CA THR A 164 23.78 42.55 17.30
C THR A 164 23.53 44.04 17.13
N GLN A 165 23.23 44.50 15.91
CA GLN A 165 23.08 45.90 15.56
C GLN A 165 21.65 46.22 15.09
N ARG A 166 21.31 47.51 15.07
CA ARG A 166 20.07 48.03 14.49
C ARG A 166 20.10 47.83 12.96
N ILE A 167 18.98 47.41 12.40
CA ILE A 167 18.68 47.45 10.95
C ILE A 167 17.45 48.32 10.69
N GLU A 168 17.28 48.88 9.50
CA GLU A 168 16.18 49.81 9.21
C GLU A 168 14.79 49.12 9.19
N LYS A 169 13.72 49.91 9.39
CA LYS A 169 12.35 49.39 9.49
C LYS A 169 11.92 48.60 8.24
N GLU A 170 12.26 49.13 7.07
CA GLU A 170 12.02 48.52 5.77
C GLU A 170 12.84 47.23 5.57
N GLU A 171 14.03 47.15 6.18
CA GLU A 171 14.87 45.95 6.17
C GLU A 171 14.27 44.85 7.05
N ILE A 172 13.70 45.21 8.21
CA ILE A 172 12.92 44.28 9.05
C ILE A 172 11.73 43.72 8.27
N ALA A 173 11.01 44.56 7.52
CA ALA A 173 9.91 44.12 6.67
C ALA A 173 10.39 43.13 5.58
N TRP A 174 11.52 43.41 4.93
CA TRP A 174 12.12 42.50 3.96
C TRP A 174 12.48 41.14 4.58
N LEU A 175 13.08 41.17 5.78
CA LEU A 175 13.48 40.00 6.54
C LEU A 175 12.27 39.13 6.92
N LEU A 176 11.21 39.70 7.47
CA LEU A 176 9.99 38.95 7.84
C LEU A 176 9.33 38.28 6.62
N LEU A 177 9.28 38.97 5.47
CA LEU A 177 8.78 38.40 4.22
C LEU A 177 9.69 37.28 3.69
N ASN A 178 11.01 37.40 3.85
CA ASN A 178 11.95 36.33 3.52
C ASN A 178 11.70 35.06 4.36
N PHE A 179 11.48 35.20 5.67
CA PHE A 179 11.13 34.07 6.54
C PHE A 179 9.78 33.43 6.17
N ASN A 180 8.79 34.20 5.71
CA ASN A 180 7.54 33.61 5.18
C ASN A 180 7.81 32.72 3.94
N GLN A 181 8.74 33.12 3.07
CA GLN A 181 9.16 32.34 1.91
C GLN A 181 9.98 31.11 2.30
N LYS A 182 10.83 31.22 3.34
CA LYS A 182 11.77 30.19 3.79
C LYS A 182 11.67 29.97 5.30
N ARG A 183 10.79 29.04 5.70
CA ARG A 183 10.48 28.74 7.12
C ARG A 183 10.87 27.34 7.60
N GLY A 184 11.70 26.62 6.84
CA GLY A 184 12.13 25.25 7.15
C GLY A 184 11.01 24.18 7.16
N TYR A 185 11.44 22.93 7.29
CA TYR A 185 10.58 21.75 7.38
C TYR A 185 10.24 21.46 8.85
N ASN A 186 8.96 21.24 9.16
CA ASN A 186 8.55 20.85 10.52
C ASN A 186 8.40 19.35 10.58
N GLN A 187 9.35 18.69 11.24
CA GLN A 187 9.38 17.25 11.36
C GLN A 187 8.49 16.80 12.53
N LEU A 188 7.58 15.87 12.25
CA LEU A 188 6.73 15.25 13.26
C LEU A 188 7.44 14.06 13.92
N ARG A 189 7.03 13.69 15.14
CA ARG A 189 7.54 12.49 15.82
C ARG A 189 7.22 11.24 14.98
N GLY A 190 8.22 10.40 14.74
CA GLY A 190 8.10 9.21 13.88
C GLY A 190 8.46 9.44 12.40
N GLU A 191 8.77 10.66 11.98
CA GLU A 191 9.38 10.95 10.66
C GLU A 191 10.92 10.91 10.72
N GLU A 192 11.49 10.48 11.85
CA GLU A 192 12.94 10.31 12.04
C GLU A 192 13.37 8.96 11.48
N ALA A 193 14.56 8.89 10.87
CA ALA A 193 15.20 7.60 10.63
C ALA A 193 15.38 6.92 12.00
N GLU A 194 15.08 5.62 12.09
CA GLU A 194 15.19 4.84 13.33
C GLU A 194 16.60 5.02 13.93
N GLU A 195 16.72 5.86 14.96
CA GLU A 195 17.94 5.89 15.78
C GLU A 195 17.92 4.63 16.64
N THR A 196 18.49 3.55 16.10
CA THR A 196 18.78 2.34 16.89
C THR A 196 19.73 2.72 18.01
N GLN A 197 19.35 2.44 19.27
CA GLN A 197 20.14 2.76 20.47
C GLN A 197 21.56 2.16 20.46
N SER A 198 21.84 1.19 19.59
CA SER A 198 23.14 0.52 19.45
C SER A 198 24.13 1.22 18.51
N LYS A 199 23.75 2.34 17.87
CA LYS A 199 24.59 3.02 16.88
C LYS A 199 24.51 4.54 17.01
N LYS A 200 25.67 5.20 16.96
CA LYS A 200 25.81 6.66 16.90
C LYS A 200 26.36 7.03 15.53
N GLU A 201 25.55 7.69 14.71
CA GLU A 201 25.96 8.16 13.39
C GLU A 201 26.36 9.63 13.44
N GLU A 202 27.61 9.94 13.09
CA GLU A 202 28.20 11.28 13.12
C GLU A 202 28.82 11.62 11.76
N PHE A 203 28.78 12.90 11.39
CA PHE A 203 29.31 13.35 10.09
C PHE A 203 30.65 14.06 10.24
N TYR A 204 31.61 13.69 9.40
CA TYR A 204 32.95 14.27 9.39
C TYR A 204 33.33 14.74 7.99
N SER A 205 33.92 15.94 7.91
CA SER A 205 34.64 16.43 6.72
C SER A 205 36.12 16.30 7.03
N LEU A 206 36.80 15.37 6.37
CA LEU A 206 38.19 15.03 6.68
C LEU A 206 39.04 15.22 5.43
N ARG A 207 40.22 15.83 5.62
CA ARG A 207 41.24 15.91 4.57
C ARG A 207 41.83 14.52 4.35
N VAL A 208 41.91 14.11 3.09
CA VAL A 208 42.61 12.89 2.68
C VAL A 208 44.11 13.20 2.67
N VAL A 209 44.85 12.52 3.55
CA VAL A 209 46.31 12.65 3.67
C VAL A 209 47.01 11.74 2.68
N ASP A 210 46.51 10.52 2.54
CA ASP A 210 47.12 9.53 1.66
C ASP A 210 46.06 8.60 1.07
N VAL A 211 46.39 7.99 -0.06
CA VAL A 211 45.54 7.06 -0.77
C VAL A 211 46.40 5.86 -1.16
N VAL A 212 46.41 4.86 -0.29
CA VAL A 212 47.24 3.66 -0.47
C VAL A 212 46.44 2.61 -1.21
N ALA A 213 46.92 2.20 -2.38
CA ALA A 213 46.37 1.02 -3.06
C ALA A 213 46.69 -0.21 -2.24
N THR A 214 45.69 -0.96 -1.80
CA THR A 214 45.90 -2.13 -0.92
C THR A 214 46.37 -3.38 -1.67
N GLY A 215 46.62 -3.27 -2.98
CA GLY A 215 46.89 -4.40 -3.88
C GLY A 215 45.67 -5.27 -4.18
N GLU A 216 44.60 -5.16 -3.39
CA GLU A 216 43.35 -5.89 -3.59
C GLU A 216 42.51 -5.26 -4.71
N ARG A 217 42.13 -6.08 -5.70
CA ARG A 217 41.24 -5.67 -6.80
C ARG A 217 39.84 -6.23 -6.60
N LYS A 218 38.82 -5.37 -6.66
CA LYS A 218 37.40 -5.74 -6.55
C LYS A 218 36.76 -5.74 -7.95
N GLY A 219 37.13 -6.70 -8.79
CA GLY A 219 36.73 -6.75 -10.22
C GLY A 219 37.95 -6.83 -11.13
N ASN A 220 37.73 -6.75 -12.45
CA ASN A 220 38.84 -6.69 -13.42
C ASN A 220 39.41 -5.27 -13.57
N ASP A 221 38.67 -4.22 -13.20
CA ASP A 221 39.07 -2.82 -13.42
C ASP A 221 39.01 -1.91 -12.17
N GLU A 222 38.70 -2.41 -10.96
CA GLU A 222 38.57 -1.57 -9.75
C GLU A 222 39.63 -1.91 -8.69
N MET A 223 40.54 -0.97 -8.44
CA MET A 223 41.54 -1.07 -7.38
C MET A 223 40.93 -0.61 -6.05
N CYS A 224 41.18 -1.36 -4.98
CA CYS A 224 40.80 -0.97 -3.63
C CYS A 224 41.84 0.00 -3.06
N TYR A 225 41.36 1.11 -2.52
CA TYR A 225 42.19 2.13 -1.90
C TYR A 225 41.80 2.26 -0.43
N ASN A 226 42.83 2.28 0.42
CA ASN A 226 42.74 2.78 1.78
C ASN A 226 43.00 4.28 1.73
N VAL A 227 41.93 5.06 1.85
CA VAL A 227 42.00 6.52 1.95
C VAL A 227 42.30 6.86 3.41
N VAL A 228 43.53 7.29 3.68
CA VAL A 228 43.98 7.70 5.01
C VAL A 228 43.55 9.14 5.24
N LEU A 229 42.80 9.35 6.32
CA LEU A 229 42.24 10.64 6.70
C LEU A 229 43.14 11.33 7.75
N GLU A 230 43.04 12.65 7.86
CA GLU A 230 43.91 13.47 8.73
C GLU A 230 43.88 13.11 10.22
N ASN A 231 42.83 12.45 10.67
CA ASN A 231 42.68 11.97 12.04
C ASN A 231 43.12 10.50 12.21
N GLY A 232 43.81 9.92 11.22
CA GLY A 232 44.29 8.53 11.22
C GLY A 232 43.22 7.48 10.88
N TRP A 233 41.98 7.90 10.59
CA TRP A 233 40.93 6.96 10.14
C TRP A 233 41.17 6.51 8.70
N ILE A 234 40.77 5.27 8.41
CA ILE A 234 40.94 4.68 7.08
C ILE A 234 39.56 4.45 6.47
N TYR A 235 39.29 5.12 5.36
CA TYR A 235 38.10 4.88 4.55
C TYR A 235 38.46 4.00 3.36
N ARG A 236 37.85 2.81 3.31
CA ARG A 236 38.10 1.85 2.23
C ARG A 236 37.11 2.07 1.09
N ARG A 237 37.62 2.25 -0.13
CA ARG A 237 36.79 2.44 -1.33
C ARG A 237 37.43 1.82 -2.56
N THR A 238 36.59 1.32 -3.45
CA THR A 238 37.02 0.90 -4.79
C THR A 238 36.86 2.02 -5.81
N SER A 239 37.80 2.11 -6.75
CA SER A 239 37.75 3.04 -7.86
C SER A 239 38.38 2.43 -9.11
N ARG A 240 37.81 2.73 -10.28
CA ARG A 240 38.35 2.29 -11.58
C ARG A 240 39.58 3.06 -12.03
N THR A 241 39.65 4.31 -11.60
CA THR A 241 40.75 5.22 -11.86
C THR A 241 41.48 5.50 -10.56
N GLN A 242 42.75 5.89 -10.65
CA GLN A 242 43.49 6.37 -9.48
C GLN A 242 42.71 7.48 -8.79
N LEU A 243 42.48 7.31 -7.49
CA LEU A 243 41.77 8.29 -6.68
C LEU A 243 42.70 9.49 -6.48
N ASP A 244 42.54 10.51 -7.32
CA ASP A 244 43.15 11.82 -7.13
C ASP A 244 42.42 12.58 -6.00
N TRP A 245 42.55 12.05 -4.79
CA TRP A 245 41.88 12.56 -3.58
C TRP A 245 42.87 13.10 -2.58
N ILE A 246 44.17 12.81 -2.73
CA ILE A 246 45.23 13.31 -1.85
C ILE A 246 45.15 14.85 -1.77
N GLY A 247 45.10 15.38 -0.55
CA GLY A 247 44.93 16.80 -0.27
C GLY A 247 43.49 17.34 -0.37
N LYS A 248 42.52 16.57 -0.89
CA LYS A 248 41.11 16.99 -1.01
C LYS A 248 40.34 16.67 0.28
N VAL A 249 39.46 17.59 0.69
CA VAL A 249 38.52 17.36 1.79
C VAL A 249 37.32 16.55 1.27
N LYS A 250 37.03 15.44 1.95
CA LYS A 250 35.94 14.51 1.60
C LYS A 250 35.02 14.29 2.79
N GLU A 251 33.81 13.84 2.45
CA GLU A 251 32.68 13.78 3.36
C GLU A 251 32.36 12.34 3.74
N PHE A 252 32.25 12.08 5.05
CA PHE A 252 32.05 10.74 5.59
C PHE A 252 30.98 10.72 6.68
N ILE A 253 30.18 9.65 6.67
CA ILE A 253 29.27 9.24 7.73
C ILE A 253 30.01 8.18 8.54
N VAL A 254 30.21 8.44 9.83
CA VAL A 254 30.89 7.55 10.76
C VAL A 254 29.85 6.97 11.69
N THR A 255 29.68 5.65 11.64
CA THR A 255 28.79 4.92 12.54
C THR A 255 29.62 4.25 13.62
N THR A 256 29.49 4.73 14.85
CA THR A 256 30.12 4.15 16.03
C THR A 256 29.13 3.20 16.70
N GLU A 257 29.50 1.94 16.91
CA GLU A 257 28.66 1.01 17.68
C GLU A 257 28.75 1.32 19.17
N LEU A 258 27.61 1.30 19.86
CA LEU A 258 27.51 1.50 21.31
C LEU A 258 27.06 0.20 22.01
N ASN A 259 27.56 -0.01 23.22
CA ASN A 259 27.07 -1.01 24.16
C ASN A 259 25.71 -0.59 24.75
N GLU A 260 25.01 -1.51 25.43
CA GLU A 260 23.67 -1.26 25.99
C GLU A 260 23.63 -0.16 27.07
N ASP A 261 24.79 0.13 27.69
CA ASP A 261 25.04 1.19 28.66
C ASP A 261 25.38 2.56 28.03
N GLY A 262 25.53 2.62 26.70
CA GLY A 262 25.89 3.82 25.96
C GLY A 262 27.40 4.08 25.81
N THR A 263 28.26 3.18 26.29
CA THR A 263 29.71 3.24 26.05
C THR A 263 30.06 2.79 24.64
N ILE A 264 31.21 3.22 24.10
CA ILE A 264 31.64 2.83 22.75
C ILE A 264 32.06 1.37 22.74
N LYS A 265 31.51 0.60 21.80
CA LYS A 265 31.86 -0.80 21.62
C LYS A 265 33.26 -0.90 21.01
N LEU A 266 34.12 -1.70 21.64
CA LEU A 266 35.47 -1.97 21.15
C LEU A 266 35.47 -3.21 20.25
N ASP A 267 36.36 -3.24 19.25
CA ASP A 267 36.63 -4.41 18.43
C ASP A 267 37.57 -5.41 19.16
N LYS A 268 37.90 -6.52 18.49
CA LYS A 268 38.77 -7.57 19.04
C LYS A 268 40.22 -7.10 19.28
N GLU A 269 40.60 -5.94 18.74
CA GLU A 269 41.94 -5.33 18.84
C GLU A 269 41.97 -4.18 19.87
N GLY A 270 40.87 -3.94 20.58
CA GLY A 270 40.76 -2.88 21.59
C GLY A 270 40.55 -1.48 21.01
N LYS A 271 40.27 -1.34 19.71
CA LYS A 271 39.96 -0.06 19.06
C LYS A 271 38.46 0.17 18.98
N GLU A 272 38.06 1.43 18.88
CA GLU A 272 36.66 1.80 18.78
C GLU A 272 36.01 1.26 17.49
N LYS A 273 34.94 0.48 17.63
CA LYS A 273 34.26 -0.15 16.50
C LYS A 273 33.44 0.89 15.72
N ARG A 274 34.06 1.40 14.66
CA ARG A 274 33.55 2.47 13.79
C ARG A 274 33.53 2.03 12.34
N SER A 275 32.53 2.47 11.57
CA SER A 275 32.47 2.29 10.11
C SER A 275 32.28 3.62 9.40
N LEU A 276 32.97 3.82 8.27
CA LEU A 276 32.92 5.05 7.48
C LEU A 276 32.23 4.82 6.14
N ARG A 277 31.26 5.66 5.78
CA ARG A 277 30.52 5.63 4.50
C ARG A 277 30.49 7.00 3.83
N ALA A 278 30.71 7.09 2.53
CA ALA A 278 30.48 8.34 1.77
C ALA A 278 28.96 8.55 1.50
N PRO A 279 28.42 9.79 1.57
CA PRO A 279 27.01 10.08 1.28
C PRO A 279 26.60 9.80 -0.20
N GLU A 280 25.34 9.40 -0.44
CA GLU A 280 24.74 9.25 -1.78
C GLU A 280 24.01 10.52 -2.27
N ASP A 281 23.96 10.76 -3.58
CA ASP A 281 23.39 11.99 -4.19
C ASP A 281 21.89 12.22 -3.92
N LYS A 282 21.12 11.18 -3.55
CA LYS A 282 19.65 11.27 -3.35
C LYS A 282 19.21 11.28 -1.89
N ASP A 283 20.13 11.21 -0.93
CA ASP A 283 19.79 11.07 0.48
C ASP A 283 19.53 12.42 1.18
N TRP A 284 18.40 13.05 0.88
CA TRP A 284 18.08 14.40 1.37
C TRP A 284 17.94 14.46 2.90
N THR A 285 17.58 13.37 3.58
CA THR A 285 17.47 13.29 5.04
C THR A 285 18.85 13.41 5.69
N LEU A 286 19.86 12.78 5.08
CA LEU A 286 21.25 12.88 5.53
C LEU A 286 21.88 14.23 5.18
N VAL A 287 21.64 14.77 3.97
CA VAL A 287 22.09 16.13 3.62
C VAL A 287 21.50 17.16 4.58
N LYS A 288 20.24 16.98 5.00
CA LYS A 288 19.61 17.77 6.06
C LYS A 288 20.36 17.64 7.41
N LYS A 289 20.53 16.42 7.94
CA LYS A 289 21.19 16.19 9.25
C LYS A 289 22.61 16.78 9.27
N LYS A 290 23.35 16.66 8.17
CA LYS A 290 24.67 17.27 8.01
C LYS A 290 24.62 18.79 8.09
N THR A 291 23.74 19.43 7.30
CA THR A 291 23.60 20.90 7.31
C THR A 291 23.25 21.37 8.73
N GLU A 292 22.37 20.65 9.42
CA GLU A 292 21.98 20.95 10.81
C GLU A 292 23.15 20.81 11.79
N TYR A 293 23.92 19.72 11.70
CA TYR A 293 25.12 19.52 12.51
C TYR A 293 26.16 20.62 12.29
N ASN A 294 26.42 21.00 11.04
CA ASN A 294 27.39 22.05 10.71
C ASN A 294 26.96 23.40 11.27
N ILE A 295 25.65 23.72 11.20
CA ILE A 295 25.11 24.94 11.79
C ILE A 295 25.27 24.89 13.32
N ASP A 296 24.85 23.80 13.98
CA ASP A 296 24.97 23.64 15.43
C ASP A 296 26.44 23.73 15.90
N LYS A 297 27.37 23.06 15.19
CA LYS A 297 28.82 23.11 15.47
C LYS A 297 29.39 24.51 15.33
N SER A 298 28.93 25.27 14.35
CA SER A 298 29.37 26.66 14.15
C SER A 298 28.94 27.58 15.29
N LYS A 299 27.96 27.17 16.12
CA LYS A 299 27.29 27.99 17.14
C LYS A 299 26.68 29.30 16.59
N LYS A 300 26.45 29.37 15.28
CA LYS A 300 25.87 30.52 14.57
C LYS A 300 24.43 30.22 14.16
N THR A 301 23.64 31.27 13.97
CA THR A 301 22.32 31.13 13.37
C THR A 301 22.42 30.78 11.88
N ILE A 302 21.37 30.23 11.28
CA ILE A 302 21.43 29.79 9.88
C ILE A 302 21.67 30.94 8.90
N GLY A 303 21.15 32.16 9.13
CA GLY A 303 21.47 33.32 8.31
C GLY A 303 22.94 33.74 8.41
N ALA A 304 23.49 33.81 9.63
CA ALA A 304 24.90 34.12 9.85
C ALA A 304 25.83 33.05 9.26
N TYR A 305 25.49 31.77 9.44
CA TYR A 305 26.21 30.65 8.84
C TYR A 305 26.23 30.76 7.30
N ILE A 306 25.09 31.07 6.67
CA ILE A 306 25.04 31.25 5.21
C ILE A 306 25.92 32.42 4.78
N TYR A 307 25.83 33.56 5.47
CA TYR A 307 26.59 34.75 5.11
C TYR A 307 28.11 34.53 5.25
N ASP A 308 28.55 33.93 6.35
CA ASP A 308 29.98 33.68 6.58
C ASP A 308 30.55 32.71 5.52
N ASN A 309 29.79 31.67 5.14
CA ASN A 309 30.21 30.78 4.06
C ASN A 309 30.22 31.49 2.69
N LEU A 310 29.37 32.50 2.48
CA LEU A 310 29.41 33.32 1.25
C LEU A 310 30.64 34.22 1.21
N LEU A 311 31.06 34.78 2.35
CA LEU A 311 32.33 35.52 2.46
C LEU A 311 33.52 34.61 2.16
N ASP A 312 33.53 33.39 2.72
CA ASP A 312 34.61 32.42 2.53
C ASP A 312 34.64 31.83 1.11
N ASN A 313 33.48 31.46 0.57
CA ASN A 313 33.33 30.84 -0.76
C ASN A 313 32.13 31.41 -1.56
N PRO A 314 32.32 32.55 -2.25
CA PRO A 314 31.26 33.24 -2.99
C PRO A 314 30.70 32.47 -4.19
N VAL A 315 31.47 31.52 -4.74
CA VAL A 315 31.04 30.69 -5.88
C VAL A 315 30.09 29.56 -5.44
N GLN A 316 29.91 29.38 -4.13
CA GLN A 316 29.12 28.30 -3.58
C GLN A 316 27.61 28.55 -3.77
N LYS A 317 26.94 27.59 -4.40
CA LYS A 317 25.48 27.61 -4.51
C LYS A 317 24.81 27.46 -3.14
N ILE A 318 24.11 28.50 -2.68
CA ILE A 318 23.41 28.49 -1.39
C ILE A 318 22.37 27.36 -1.35
N ARG A 319 21.46 27.31 -2.34
CA ARG A 319 20.38 26.31 -2.40
C ARG A 319 20.85 25.01 -3.05
N GLY A 320 20.74 23.91 -2.31
CA GLY A 320 21.02 22.56 -2.79
C GLY A 320 22.49 22.13 -2.68
N LYS A 321 23.41 23.03 -2.28
CA LYS A 321 24.82 22.68 -1.98
C LYS A 321 25.23 23.10 -0.56
N LEU A 322 25.11 24.38 -0.20
CA LEU A 322 25.40 24.84 1.18
C LEU A 322 24.26 24.51 2.15
N VAL A 323 23.02 24.84 1.79
CA VAL A 323 21.83 24.60 2.59
C VAL A 323 20.78 23.89 1.74
N SER A 324 20.31 22.74 2.23
CA SER A 324 19.26 21.93 1.61
C SER A 324 17.93 22.09 2.37
N VAL A 325 17.29 20.99 2.78
CA VAL A 325 16.16 21.01 3.71
C VAL A 325 16.73 21.17 5.12
N VAL A 326 16.24 22.13 5.90
CA VAL A 326 16.62 22.33 7.30
C VAL A 326 15.36 22.37 8.16
N GLU A 327 15.46 21.84 9.37
CA GLU A 327 14.39 21.83 10.35
C GLU A 327 13.96 23.26 10.72
N ARG A 328 12.66 23.43 10.90
CA ARG A 328 12.02 24.71 11.23
C ARG A 328 12.58 25.34 12.51
N ARG A 329 13.12 24.55 13.44
CA ARG A 329 13.69 25.05 14.70
C ARG A 329 14.79 26.09 14.48
N PHE A 330 15.68 25.90 13.51
CA PHE A 330 16.79 26.83 13.22
C PHE A 330 16.31 28.21 12.75
N TYR A 331 15.33 28.25 11.85
CA TYR A 331 14.74 29.51 11.39
C TYR A 331 13.94 30.18 12.50
N LYS A 332 13.27 29.39 13.35
CA LYS A 332 12.48 29.90 14.46
C LYS A 332 13.36 30.55 15.52
N THR A 333 14.42 29.87 15.95
CA THR A 333 15.35 30.40 16.96
C THR A 333 16.07 31.64 16.46
N GLU A 334 16.54 31.65 15.21
CA GLU A 334 17.16 32.83 14.61
C GLU A 334 16.21 34.02 14.58
N LEU A 335 14.98 33.85 14.07
CA LEU A 335 14.04 34.97 13.99
C LEU A 335 13.66 35.47 15.39
N GLU A 336 13.55 34.58 16.37
CA GLU A 336 13.29 34.96 17.76
C GLU A 336 14.43 35.81 18.34
N SER A 337 15.69 35.43 18.10
CA SER A 337 16.86 36.21 18.51
C SER A 337 16.92 37.56 17.82
N ILE A 338 16.66 37.62 16.51
CA ILE A 338 16.63 38.87 15.74
C ILE A 338 15.54 39.80 16.29
N LEU A 339 14.31 39.32 16.45
CA LEU A 339 13.20 40.16 16.92
C LEU A 339 13.44 40.66 18.35
N LYS A 340 13.93 39.81 19.27
CA LYS A 340 14.28 40.25 20.63
C LYS A 340 15.32 41.37 20.62
N LYS A 341 16.33 41.26 19.75
CA LYS A 341 17.35 42.31 19.65
C LYS A 341 16.80 43.59 19.02
N GLN A 342 15.99 43.48 17.98
CA GLN A 342 15.40 44.66 17.33
C GLN A 342 14.33 45.35 18.19
N GLU A 343 13.66 44.64 19.10
CA GLU A 343 12.76 45.23 20.11
C GLU A 343 13.48 46.25 21.00
N GLU A 344 14.79 46.08 21.25
CA GLU A 344 15.58 47.05 22.03
C GLU A 344 15.69 48.41 21.32
N PHE A 345 15.79 48.40 19.99
CA PHE A 345 15.99 49.61 19.16
C PHE A 345 14.67 50.27 18.71
N TYR A 346 13.58 49.51 18.58
CA TYR A 346 12.31 50.00 18.04
C TYR A 346 11.17 49.95 19.07
N PRO A 347 10.72 51.11 19.61
CA PRO A 347 9.60 51.18 20.53
C PRO A 347 8.28 50.62 19.96
N GLU A 348 8.08 50.70 18.65
CA GLU A 348 6.87 50.23 17.97
C GLU A 348 6.63 48.72 18.17
N LEU A 349 7.71 47.95 18.32
CA LEU A 349 7.65 46.50 18.59
C LEU A 349 7.34 46.16 20.06
N ARG A 350 7.31 47.16 20.95
CA ARG A 350 6.92 47.04 22.37
C ARG A 350 5.62 47.75 22.69
N ASP A 351 5.05 48.48 21.74
CA ASP A 351 3.84 49.27 21.94
C ASP A 351 2.59 48.37 22.03
N GLY A 352 1.97 48.35 23.23
CA GLY A 352 0.76 47.59 23.49
C GLY A 352 -0.50 48.12 22.79
N LYS A 353 -0.53 49.38 22.37
CA LYS A 353 -1.60 49.93 21.52
C LYS A 353 -1.46 49.41 20.09
N LEU A 354 -0.29 49.59 19.47
CA LEU A 354 -0.03 49.07 18.11
C LEU A 354 -0.24 47.55 18.04
N TYR A 355 0.14 46.81 19.08
CA TYR A 355 -0.11 45.37 19.16
C TYR A 355 -1.61 45.05 19.14
N ARG A 356 -2.42 45.76 19.93
CA ARG A 356 -3.89 45.59 19.95
C ARG A 356 -4.51 45.95 18.61
N ASP A 357 -4.06 47.02 17.97
CA ASP A 357 -4.54 47.44 16.64
C ASP A 357 -4.24 46.35 15.60
N CYS A 358 -3.06 45.73 15.65
CA CYS A 358 -2.72 44.58 14.81
C CYS A 358 -3.60 43.36 15.07
N LEU A 359 -3.95 43.07 16.33
CA LEU A 359 -4.85 41.97 16.67
C LEU A 359 -6.27 42.22 16.17
N GLU A 360 -6.79 43.44 16.32
CA GLU A 360 -8.11 43.80 15.82
C GLU A 360 -8.17 43.72 14.29
N GLU A 361 -7.13 44.19 13.60
CA GLU A 361 -7.02 44.09 12.16
C GLU A 361 -7.02 42.62 11.70
N LEU A 362 -6.15 41.77 12.26
CA LEU A 362 -6.05 40.37 11.82
C LEU A 362 -7.27 39.50 12.22
N TYR A 363 -7.93 39.83 13.34
CA TYR A 363 -8.89 38.95 14.01
C TYR A 363 -10.21 39.62 14.37
N GLN A 364 -10.74 40.44 13.47
CA GLN A 364 -12.00 41.19 13.60
C GLN A 364 -13.18 40.42 14.24
N HIS A 365 -13.33 39.12 13.95
CA HIS A 365 -14.45 38.31 14.45
C HIS A 365 -14.04 37.15 15.38
N ASN A 366 -12.78 37.07 15.81
CA ASN A 366 -12.26 35.96 16.61
C ASN A 366 -11.81 36.38 18.01
N ASP A 367 -12.74 36.85 18.83
CA ASP A 367 -12.45 37.37 20.17
C ASP A 367 -11.76 36.36 21.09
N ALA A 368 -12.10 35.07 20.96
CA ALA A 368 -11.46 34.00 21.75
C ALA A 368 -9.96 33.91 21.45
N HIS A 369 -9.58 34.02 20.18
CA HIS A 369 -8.16 34.01 19.79
C HIS A 369 -7.47 35.32 20.19
N LYS A 370 -8.12 36.47 19.98
CA LYS A 370 -7.60 37.78 20.44
C LYS A 370 -7.27 37.74 21.93
N LYS A 371 -8.20 37.27 22.76
CA LYS A 371 -7.99 37.10 24.22
C LYS A 371 -6.83 36.16 24.57
N ASN A 372 -6.68 35.04 23.85
CA ASN A 372 -5.60 34.07 24.09
C ASN A 372 -4.20 34.68 23.84
N ILE A 373 -4.07 35.57 22.87
CA ILE A 373 -2.76 36.15 22.49
C ILE A 373 -2.57 37.61 22.90
N ALA A 374 -3.54 38.22 23.58
CA ALA A 374 -3.55 39.64 23.94
C ALA A 374 -2.31 40.11 24.73
N GLN A 375 -1.68 39.21 25.50
CA GLN A 375 -0.52 39.53 26.34
C GLN A 375 0.79 38.91 25.82
N LYS A 376 0.80 38.32 24.62
CA LYS A 376 1.97 37.55 24.13
C LYS A 376 2.98 38.37 23.31
N GLY A 377 2.64 39.60 22.91
CA GLY A 377 3.53 40.53 22.21
C GLY A 377 3.83 40.21 20.74
N PHE A 378 4.55 41.12 20.07
CA PHE A 378 4.87 41.05 18.64
C PHE A 378 5.73 39.85 18.26
N ASN A 379 6.69 39.48 19.10
CA ASN A 379 7.51 38.28 18.89
C ASN A 379 6.64 37.02 18.71
N HIS A 380 5.67 36.81 19.62
CA HIS A 380 4.74 35.69 19.49
C HIS A 380 3.86 35.80 18.23
N LEU A 381 3.38 36.99 17.89
CA LEU A 381 2.53 37.23 16.72
C LEU A 381 3.25 36.88 15.41
N PHE A 382 4.45 37.41 15.18
CA PHE A 382 5.21 37.12 13.97
C PHE A 382 5.61 35.65 13.88
N ILE A 383 6.14 35.09 14.97
CA ILE A 383 6.71 33.75 14.96
C ILE A 383 5.63 32.67 14.99
N ASN A 384 4.85 32.62 16.08
CA ASN A 384 3.99 31.47 16.36
C ASN A 384 2.65 31.55 15.65
N ASP A 385 2.17 32.76 15.37
CA ASP A 385 0.80 32.99 14.91
C ASP A 385 0.70 33.28 13.39
N ILE A 386 1.75 33.86 12.79
CA ILE A 386 1.84 34.16 11.36
C ILE A 386 2.80 33.21 10.64
N ILE A 387 4.11 33.33 10.84
CA ILE A 387 5.15 32.74 9.96
C ILE A 387 5.22 31.21 10.14
N PHE A 388 5.40 30.74 11.37
CA PHE A 388 5.61 29.32 11.66
C PHE A 388 4.34 28.56 12.01
N TYR A 389 3.20 29.26 12.10
CA TYR A 389 1.90 28.64 12.26
C TYR A 389 1.66 27.61 11.13
N GLN A 390 1.22 26.42 11.53
CA GLN A 390 0.82 25.37 10.64
C GLN A 390 -0.51 24.81 11.14
N ARG A 391 -1.49 24.71 10.24
CA ARG A 391 -2.76 24.06 10.58
C ARG A 391 -2.46 22.61 10.99
N PRO A 392 -3.02 22.12 12.11
CA PRO A 392 -2.86 20.73 12.49
C PRO A 392 -3.41 19.83 11.39
N LEU A 393 -2.83 18.64 11.26
CA LEU A 393 -3.35 17.64 10.34
C LEU A 393 -4.81 17.35 10.71
N LYS A 394 -5.69 17.31 9.70
CA LYS A 394 -7.08 16.93 9.93
C LYS A 394 -7.11 15.54 10.54
N SER A 395 -7.93 15.37 11.57
CA SER A 395 -8.17 14.07 12.15
C SER A 395 -8.65 13.10 11.07
N LYS A 396 -7.95 11.97 10.93
CA LYS A 396 -8.33 10.88 10.02
C LYS A 396 -9.23 9.85 10.70
N LYS A 397 -9.86 10.21 11.83
CA LYS A 397 -10.73 9.30 12.61
C LYS A 397 -11.90 8.73 11.80
N SER A 398 -12.37 9.44 10.77
CA SER A 398 -13.41 8.94 9.86
C SER A 398 -12.96 7.74 9.02
N LEU A 399 -11.65 7.65 8.71
CA LEU A 399 -11.05 6.54 7.96
C LEU A 399 -10.81 5.29 8.81
N ILE A 400 -10.96 5.40 10.14
CA ILE A 400 -10.90 4.24 11.03
C ILE A 400 -12.17 3.42 10.80
N SER A 401 -12.00 2.11 10.62
CA SER A 401 -13.11 1.18 10.49
C SER A 401 -14.07 1.26 11.68
N ASN A 402 -15.33 1.00 11.39
CA ASN A 402 -16.37 0.90 12.39
C ASN A 402 -16.33 -0.49 13.05
N CYS A 403 -16.61 -0.55 14.34
CA CYS A 403 -16.79 -1.79 15.07
C CYS A 403 -18.09 -2.46 14.61
N LYS A 404 -18.04 -3.78 14.43
CA LYS A 404 -19.20 -4.58 14.00
C LYS A 404 -20.25 -4.80 15.09
N PHE A 405 -19.88 -4.66 16.36
CA PHE A 405 -20.75 -5.00 17.49
C PHE A 405 -21.39 -3.78 18.17
N GLU A 406 -20.63 -2.69 18.32
CA GLU A 406 -20.98 -1.63 19.26
C GLU A 406 -21.31 -0.30 18.56
N HIS A 407 -22.42 0.31 18.99
CA HIS A 407 -22.94 1.58 18.49
C HIS A 407 -23.17 2.57 19.64
N LYS A 408 -23.09 3.87 19.34
CA LYS A 408 -23.47 4.98 20.21
C LYS A 408 -24.87 5.43 19.85
N ARG A 409 -25.77 5.43 20.83
CA ARG A 409 -27.11 6.01 20.74
C ARG A 409 -27.03 7.51 21.03
N PHE A 410 -27.66 8.34 20.20
CA PHE A 410 -27.82 9.78 20.44
C PHE A 410 -29.13 10.28 19.85
N ILE A 411 -29.66 11.37 20.40
CA ILE A 411 -30.89 12.00 19.90
C ILE A 411 -30.49 13.16 19.00
N LYS A 412 -31.03 13.19 17.78
CA LYS A 412 -30.84 14.26 16.82
C LYS A 412 -32.20 14.62 16.22
N ASP A 413 -32.58 15.90 16.30
CA ASP A 413 -33.85 16.41 15.80
C ASP A 413 -35.08 15.62 16.32
N GLY A 414 -35.05 15.23 17.61
CA GLY A 414 -36.10 14.45 18.27
C GLY A 414 -36.13 12.95 17.92
N LYS A 415 -35.29 12.48 16.99
CA LYS A 415 -35.19 11.06 16.60
C LYS A 415 -33.95 10.40 17.22
N THR A 416 -34.11 9.15 17.64
CA THR A 416 -32.98 8.34 18.14
C THR A 416 -32.18 7.81 16.96
N GLU A 417 -30.92 8.22 16.84
CA GLU A 417 -29.98 7.72 15.85
C GLU A 417 -28.87 6.88 16.51
N PHE A 418 -28.31 5.94 15.74
CA PHE A 418 -27.20 5.10 16.14
C PHE A 418 -25.99 5.36 15.24
N ALA A 419 -24.83 5.62 15.85
CA ALA A 419 -23.56 5.72 15.13
C ALA A 419 -22.59 4.64 15.60
N PRO A 420 -21.97 3.85 14.71
CA PRO A 420 -21.03 2.81 15.11
C PRO A 420 -19.81 3.39 15.82
N LEU A 421 -19.32 2.67 16.84
CA LEU A 421 -18.07 3.02 17.50
C LEU A 421 -16.88 2.70 16.60
N LYS A 422 -15.78 3.44 16.73
CA LYS A 422 -14.55 3.19 15.98
C LYS A 422 -13.72 2.05 16.58
N CYS A 423 -13.01 1.32 15.73
CA CYS A 423 -12.08 0.27 16.17
C CYS A 423 -10.93 0.83 17.02
N ILE A 424 -10.48 0.03 17.99
CA ILE A 424 -9.38 0.35 18.90
C ILE A 424 -8.03 0.30 18.16
N ALA A 425 -7.03 1.04 18.64
CA ALA A 425 -5.67 0.97 18.12
C ALA A 425 -4.99 -0.35 18.54
N LYS A 426 -4.14 -0.93 17.68
CA LYS A 426 -3.41 -2.17 17.99
C LYS A 426 -2.37 -2.01 19.10
N SER A 427 -1.85 -0.80 19.30
CA SER A 427 -0.93 -0.50 20.40
C SER A 427 -1.62 -0.33 21.75
N HIS A 428 -2.94 -0.25 21.79
CA HIS A 428 -3.68 -0.04 23.04
C HIS A 428 -3.52 -1.26 23.97
N PRO A 429 -3.23 -1.07 25.28
CA PRO A 429 -3.06 -2.18 26.22
C PRO A 429 -4.20 -3.22 26.20
N LEU A 430 -5.46 -2.77 26.29
CA LEU A 430 -6.64 -3.64 26.14
C LEU A 430 -6.68 -4.49 24.87
N PHE A 431 -6.22 -3.97 23.72
CA PHE A 431 -6.19 -4.76 22.48
C PHE A 431 -5.08 -5.80 22.51
N GLN A 432 -3.91 -5.44 23.04
CA GLN A 432 -2.79 -6.37 23.14
C GLN A 432 -3.11 -7.52 24.10
N GLU A 433 -3.77 -7.23 25.22
CA GLU A 433 -4.30 -8.25 26.14
C GLU A 433 -5.30 -9.18 25.44
N PHE A 434 -6.32 -8.62 24.77
CA PHE A 434 -7.34 -9.39 24.03
C PHE A 434 -6.70 -10.33 23.00
N ARG A 435 -5.79 -9.80 22.18
CA ARG A 435 -5.10 -10.55 21.14
C ARG A 435 -4.21 -11.65 21.73
N LEU A 436 -3.61 -11.40 22.90
CA LEU A 436 -2.75 -12.37 23.57
C LEU A 436 -3.56 -13.54 24.13
N TRP A 437 -4.72 -13.28 24.74
CA TRP A 437 -5.64 -14.36 25.14
C TRP A 437 -6.14 -15.17 23.95
N GLU A 438 -6.47 -14.53 22.83
CA GLU A 438 -6.82 -15.23 21.59
C GLU A 438 -5.68 -16.10 21.06
N PHE A 439 -4.43 -15.60 21.11
CA PHE A 439 -3.25 -16.34 20.68
C PHE A 439 -3.02 -17.59 21.55
N ILE A 440 -3.09 -17.45 22.87
CA ILE A 440 -2.89 -18.54 23.83
C ILE A 440 -3.98 -19.60 23.67
N GLN A 441 -5.24 -19.19 23.55
CA GLN A 441 -6.36 -20.11 23.39
C GLN A 441 -6.25 -20.99 22.14
N ASN A 442 -5.71 -20.45 21.06
CA ASN A 442 -5.53 -21.14 19.79
C ASN A 442 -4.18 -21.87 19.66
N LEU A 443 -3.29 -21.76 20.66
CA LEU A 443 -2.00 -22.44 20.66
C LEU A 443 -2.22 -23.95 20.73
N ARG A 444 -1.63 -24.69 19.81
CA ARG A 444 -1.52 -26.15 19.86
C ARG A 444 -0.08 -26.56 19.63
N ILE A 445 0.38 -27.52 20.41
CA ILE A 445 1.71 -28.13 20.34
C ILE A 445 1.54 -29.55 19.83
N TYR A 446 2.29 -29.89 18.79
CA TYR A 446 2.33 -31.20 18.18
C TYR A 446 3.69 -31.84 18.41
N GLN A 447 3.68 -33.14 18.69
CA GLN A 447 4.84 -33.99 18.62
C GLN A 447 4.85 -34.66 17.24
N ASN A 448 5.96 -34.52 16.51
CA ASN A 448 6.07 -34.99 15.12
C ASN A 448 5.87 -36.50 15.01
N GLU A 449 6.41 -37.26 15.96
CA GLU A 449 6.29 -38.72 16.04
C GLU A 449 6.01 -39.13 17.49
N LYS A 450 4.91 -39.85 17.72
CA LYS A 450 4.55 -40.40 19.03
C LYS A 450 3.86 -41.75 18.87
N ASP A 451 4.21 -42.71 19.73
CA ASP A 451 3.48 -43.97 19.83
C ASP A 451 2.16 -43.72 20.58
N VAL A 452 1.04 -44.04 19.92
CA VAL A 452 -0.31 -43.99 20.49
C VAL A 452 -0.92 -45.37 20.32
N ASP A 453 -1.15 -46.06 21.44
CA ASP A 453 -1.74 -47.41 21.50
C ASP A 453 -1.02 -48.46 20.63
N GLY A 454 0.33 -48.42 20.59
CA GLY A 454 1.15 -49.38 19.84
C GLY A 454 1.25 -49.07 18.34
N ARG A 455 0.85 -47.87 17.91
CA ARG A 455 0.95 -47.40 16.53
C ARG A 455 1.69 -46.07 16.49
N LEU A 456 2.68 -45.97 15.61
CA LEU A 456 3.39 -44.72 15.34
C LEU A 456 2.43 -43.72 14.66
N ALA A 457 2.05 -42.69 15.40
CA ALA A 457 1.20 -41.60 14.92
C ALA A 457 2.06 -40.35 14.68
N MET A 458 1.80 -39.69 13.56
CA MET A 458 2.47 -38.44 13.20
C MET A 458 1.65 -37.24 13.66
N ASP A 459 2.32 -36.13 14.02
CA ASP A 459 1.67 -34.87 14.39
C ASP A 459 0.60 -35.00 15.49
N VAL A 460 0.96 -35.67 16.59
CA VAL A 460 0.06 -35.87 17.73
C VAL A 460 -0.01 -34.59 18.55
N ASN A 461 -1.22 -34.09 18.82
CA ASN A 461 -1.42 -32.91 19.67
C ASN A 461 -1.14 -33.27 21.13
N VAL A 462 -0.12 -32.65 21.71
CA VAL A 462 0.39 -32.87 23.08
C VAL A 462 0.23 -31.63 23.96
N THR A 463 -0.60 -30.67 23.55
CA THR A 463 -0.78 -29.39 24.27
C THR A 463 -1.16 -29.60 25.74
N ASP A 464 -2.09 -30.52 25.99
CA ASP A 464 -2.63 -30.79 27.32
C ASP A 464 -1.61 -31.47 28.25
N GLU A 465 -0.51 -32.01 27.71
CA GLU A 465 0.60 -32.55 28.51
C GLU A 465 1.42 -31.43 29.17
N PHE A 466 1.50 -30.26 28.52
CA PHE A 466 2.24 -29.09 28.99
C PHE A 466 1.37 -28.12 29.78
N PHE A 467 0.07 -28.05 29.49
CA PHE A 467 -0.86 -27.10 30.11
C PHE A 467 -2.05 -27.84 30.72
N LYS A 468 -1.82 -28.49 31.87
CA LYS A 468 -2.81 -29.36 32.55
C LYS A 468 -3.81 -28.57 33.39
N SER A 469 -3.39 -27.42 33.90
CA SER A 469 -4.14 -26.59 34.83
C SER A 469 -4.34 -25.18 34.30
N GLU A 470 -5.32 -24.44 34.85
CA GLU A 470 -5.51 -23.03 34.52
C GLU A 470 -4.28 -22.17 34.88
N ASP A 471 -3.58 -22.52 35.96
CA ASP A 471 -2.40 -21.79 36.39
C ASP A 471 -1.25 -21.92 35.38
N ASP A 472 -1.14 -23.04 34.67
CA ASP A 472 -0.15 -23.20 33.58
C ASP A 472 -0.41 -22.15 32.47
N TRP A 473 -1.68 -21.98 32.09
CA TRP A 473 -2.10 -20.99 31.09
C TRP A 473 -1.90 -19.55 31.58
N VAL A 474 -2.14 -19.28 32.87
CA VAL A 474 -1.90 -17.96 33.49
C VAL A 474 -0.41 -17.62 33.48
N ARG A 475 0.47 -18.58 33.85
CA ARG A 475 1.92 -18.36 33.80
C ARG A 475 2.42 -18.13 32.37
N LEU A 476 1.84 -18.80 31.38
CA LEU A 476 2.16 -18.56 29.97
C LEU A 476 1.75 -17.15 29.55
N PHE A 477 0.54 -16.72 29.94
CA PHE A 477 0.07 -15.36 29.69
C PHE A 477 1.02 -14.32 30.28
N GLU A 478 1.41 -14.45 31.55
CA GLU A 478 2.33 -13.52 32.21
C GLU A 478 3.68 -13.44 31.51
N TRP A 479 4.25 -14.60 31.15
CA TRP A 479 5.52 -14.67 30.45
C TRP A 479 5.48 -13.99 29.07
N LEU A 480 4.36 -14.14 28.34
CA LEU A 480 4.18 -13.47 27.05
C LEU A 480 3.86 -11.96 27.21
N ASN A 481 3.17 -11.58 28.28
CA ASN A 481 2.70 -10.21 28.51
C ASN A 481 3.83 -9.21 28.81
N GLU A 482 5.04 -9.69 29.09
CA GLU A 482 6.24 -8.86 29.30
C GLU A 482 7.16 -8.81 28.06
N ARG A 483 6.80 -9.52 27.00
CA ARG A 483 7.60 -9.66 25.78
C ARG A 483 7.00 -8.91 24.60
N LYS A 484 7.87 -8.48 23.68
CA LYS A 484 7.47 -7.88 22.41
C LYS A 484 6.88 -8.90 21.45
N ASP A 485 7.50 -10.08 21.32
CA ASP A 485 7.12 -11.15 20.42
C ASP A 485 7.57 -12.53 20.96
N VAL A 486 7.11 -13.59 20.31
CA VAL A 486 7.48 -14.98 20.59
C VAL A 486 7.62 -15.77 19.29
N ASP A 487 8.66 -16.60 19.20
CA ASP A 487 8.84 -17.60 18.15
C ASP A 487 8.77 -19.02 18.75
N GLN A 488 8.78 -20.06 17.89
CA GLN A 488 8.66 -21.44 18.34
C GLN A 488 9.81 -21.80 19.30
N LYS A 489 11.04 -21.36 18.96
CA LYS A 489 12.23 -21.65 19.74
C LYS A 489 12.14 -21.06 21.14
N ALA A 490 11.69 -19.81 21.29
CA ALA A 490 11.50 -19.17 22.57
C ALA A 490 10.46 -19.92 23.41
N LEU A 491 9.32 -20.27 22.84
CA LEU A 491 8.27 -21.00 23.56
C LEU A 491 8.74 -22.39 23.99
N LEU A 492 9.22 -23.23 23.05
CA LEU A 492 9.57 -24.62 23.33
C LEU A 492 10.83 -24.73 24.21
N LYS A 493 11.87 -23.92 23.95
CA LYS A 493 13.15 -24.00 24.68
C LYS A 493 13.16 -23.18 25.96
N GLN A 494 12.74 -21.92 25.92
CA GLN A 494 12.90 -21.00 27.06
C GLN A 494 11.77 -21.19 28.09
N TYR A 495 10.53 -21.35 27.61
CA TYR A 495 9.37 -21.49 28.49
C TYR A 495 9.11 -22.95 28.87
N LEU A 496 8.88 -23.83 27.88
CA LEU A 496 8.57 -25.25 28.12
C LEU A 496 9.79 -26.12 28.46
N LYS A 497 11.00 -25.59 28.31
CA LYS A 497 12.26 -26.28 28.64
C LYS A 497 12.46 -27.62 27.90
N ILE A 498 11.93 -27.74 26.69
CA ILE A 498 12.08 -28.94 25.85
C ILE A 498 13.50 -29.00 25.28
N ARG A 499 14.17 -30.14 25.48
CA ARG A 499 15.56 -30.36 25.04
C ARG A 499 15.69 -30.73 23.55
N LYS A 500 14.81 -31.61 23.04
CA LYS A 500 14.78 -32.06 21.63
C LYS A 500 13.72 -31.28 20.85
N LEU A 501 14.10 -30.13 20.30
CA LEU A 501 13.18 -29.23 19.61
C LEU A 501 12.66 -29.81 18.29
N ASP A 502 13.47 -30.60 17.59
CA ASP A 502 13.13 -31.16 16.27
C ASP A 502 11.95 -32.13 16.30
N ASN A 503 11.61 -32.65 17.48
CA ASN A 503 10.48 -33.57 17.68
C ASN A 503 9.16 -32.83 17.91
N TYR A 504 9.16 -31.51 18.06
CA TYR A 504 7.99 -30.73 18.41
C TYR A 504 7.81 -29.53 17.49
N ARG A 505 6.55 -29.21 17.22
CA ARG A 505 6.16 -28.00 16.48
C ARG A 505 4.86 -27.43 17.02
N TRP A 506 4.68 -26.13 16.91
CA TRP A 506 3.38 -25.52 17.18
C TRP A 506 2.48 -25.51 15.92
N ASN A 507 1.20 -25.15 16.07
CA ASN A 507 0.27 -24.97 14.96
C ASN A 507 0.51 -23.70 14.13
N TYR A 508 1.39 -22.82 14.58
CA TYR A 508 1.77 -21.59 13.90
C TYR A 508 2.99 -21.82 12.97
N VAL A 509 3.27 -20.86 12.09
CA VAL A 509 4.45 -20.91 11.21
C VAL A 509 5.73 -20.92 12.07
N VAL A 510 6.63 -21.89 11.84
CA VAL A 510 7.78 -22.20 12.71
C VAL A 510 8.77 -21.04 12.84
N ASP A 511 9.25 -20.49 11.72
CA ASP A 511 10.30 -19.45 11.74
C ASP A 511 9.73 -18.02 11.73
N LYS A 512 8.47 -17.85 12.13
CA LYS A 512 7.81 -16.55 12.17
C LYS A 512 7.61 -16.10 13.62
N PRO A 513 8.12 -14.92 14.02
CA PRO A 513 7.78 -14.34 15.31
C PRO A 513 6.33 -13.81 15.28
N TYR A 514 5.59 -14.07 16.36
CA TYR A 514 4.24 -13.57 16.58
C TYR A 514 4.27 -12.47 17.64
N PRO A 515 3.56 -11.35 17.45
CA PRO A 515 3.64 -10.25 18.40
C PRO A 515 2.97 -10.63 19.73
N CYS A 516 3.48 -10.11 20.85
CA CYS A 516 2.97 -10.29 22.21
C CYS A 516 2.49 -8.93 22.78
N ASN A 517 2.92 -8.49 23.96
CA ASN A 517 2.56 -7.17 24.48
C ASN A 517 3.72 -6.17 24.27
N GLU A 518 3.91 -5.75 23.01
CA GLU A 518 4.95 -4.78 22.62
C GLU A 518 4.86 -3.47 23.41
N THR A 519 3.64 -2.99 23.69
CA THR A 519 3.44 -1.73 24.42
C THR A 519 3.96 -1.86 25.84
N ARG A 520 3.53 -2.89 26.58
CA ARG A 520 3.95 -3.13 27.95
C ARG A 520 5.44 -3.42 28.04
N SER A 521 5.95 -4.29 27.17
CA SER A 521 7.37 -4.66 27.12
C SER A 521 8.26 -3.43 26.92
N LEU A 522 7.92 -2.55 25.98
CA LEU A 522 8.69 -1.34 25.73
C LEU A 522 8.56 -0.31 26.86
N LEU A 523 7.40 -0.19 27.49
CA LEU A 523 7.21 0.66 28.66
C LEU A 523 8.05 0.17 29.84
N LEU A 524 8.03 -1.13 30.13
CA LEU A 524 8.85 -1.75 31.18
C LEU A 524 10.34 -1.54 30.92
N PHE A 525 10.80 -1.74 29.68
CA PHE A 525 12.20 -1.51 29.30
C PHE A 525 12.63 -0.05 29.46
N LYS A 526 11.75 0.92 29.20
CA LYS A 526 12.08 2.33 29.40
C LYS A 526 12.03 2.72 30.88
N LEU A 527 11.07 2.17 31.62
CA LEU A 527 10.98 2.34 33.07
C LEU A 527 12.21 1.76 33.77
N SER A 528 12.74 0.61 33.37
CA SER A 528 13.93 0.03 34.01
C SER A 528 15.20 0.92 33.94
N LYS A 529 15.19 1.99 33.13
CA LYS A 529 16.27 2.97 33.01
C LYS A 529 16.06 4.24 33.84
N VAL A 530 14.90 4.42 34.46
CA VAL A 530 14.55 5.59 35.28
C VAL A 530 14.86 5.26 36.74
N ALA A 531 15.47 6.19 37.47
CA ALA A 531 15.79 5.99 38.87
C ALA A 531 14.53 6.09 39.75
N ASN A 532 14.49 5.33 40.86
CA ASN A 532 13.49 5.45 41.93
C ASN A 532 12.02 5.28 41.50
N ILE A 533 11.72 4.31 40.62
CA ILE A 533 10.32 3.99 40.28
C ILE A 533 9.66 3.15 41.39
N PRO A 534 8.44 3.49 41.83
CA PRO A 534 7.69 2.68 42.77
C PRO A 534 7.42 1.25 42.26
N ASN A 535 7.49 0.25 43.15
CA ASN A 535 7.12 -1.12 42.82
C ASN A 535 5.68 -1.19 42.29
N GLY A 536 5.47 -1.92 41.18
CA GLY A 536 4.15 -2.05 40.57
C GLY A 536 3.62 -0.77 39.89
N PHE A 537 4.48 0.24 39.64
CA PHE A 537 4.10 1.50 39.01
C PHE A 537 3.29 1.33 37.71
N LEU A 538 3.66 0.35 36.87
CA LEU A 538 2.97 0.07 35.60
C LEU A 538 1.71 -0.78 35.80
N ASN A 539 0.74 -0.23 36.55
CA ASN A 539 -0.62 -0.74 36.66
C ASN A 539 -1.47 -0.32 35.44
N LYS A 540 -2.70 -0.86 35.33
CA LYS A 540 -3.61 -0.63 34.20
C LYS A 540 -3.88 0.86 33.95
N GLU A 541 -4.04 1.66 35.00
CA GLU A 541 -4.32 3.10 34.89
C GLU A 541 -3.09 3.87 34.37
N ASN A 542 -1.92 3.65 34.96
CA ASN A 542 -0.68 4.32 34.57
C ASN A 542 -0.23 3.88 33.17
N GLU A 543 -0.39 2.60 32.82
CA GLU A 543 -0.10 2.07 31.48
C GLU A 543 -0.98 2.72 30.41
N GLU A 544 -2.30 2.80 30.65
CA GLU A 544 -3.24 3.44 29.73
C GLU A 544 -2.98 4.96 29.62
N ALA A 545 -2.70 5.64 30.73
CA ALA A 545 -2.39 7.07 30.73
C ALA A 545 -1.09 7.39 29.98
N LEU A 546 -0.02 6.62 30.19
CA LEU A 546 1.24 6.76 29.46
C LEU A 546 1.06 6.46 27.98
N TRP A 547 0.37 5.36 27.66
CA TRP A 547 0.02 5.03 26.29
C TRP A 547 -0.76 6.17 25.62
N HIS A 548 -1.74 6.78 26.30
CA HIS A 548 -2.52 7.88 25.75
C HIS A 548 -1.69 9.10 25.39
N ILE A 549 -0.74 9.48 26.25
CA ILE A 549 0.19 10.60 26.00
C ILE A 549 1.07 10.25 24.79
N LEU A 550 1.72 9.08 24.83
CA LEU A 550 2.65 8.61 23.81
C LEU A 550 1.96 8.33 22.46
N TYR A 551 0.68 7.98 22.46
CA TYR A 551 -0.11 7.75 21.25
C TYR A 551 -0.66 9.07 20.67
N SER A 552 -1.12 10.00 21.51
CA SER A 552 -1.87 11.17 21.04
C SER A 552 -0.98 12.33 20.63
N VAL A 553 0.18 12.49 21.27
CA VAL A 553 1.06 13.64 21.05
C VAL A 553 2.09 13.34 19.96
N ILE A 554 2.02 14.13 18.89
CA ILE A 554 2.82 13.96 17.66
C ILE A 554 3.96 15.00 17.58
N GLU A 555 3.82 16.13 18.28
CA GLU A 555 4.85 17.18 18.28
C GLU A 555 5.86 16.98 19.41
N LYS A 556 7.15 17.15 19.10
CA LYS A 556 8.28 16.96 20.05
C LYS A 556 8.18 17.87 21.28
N ASN A 557 7.81 19.13 21.09
CA ASN A 557 7.73 20.08 22.20
C ASN A 557 6.49 19.83 23.09
N GLU A 558 5.40 19.32 22.51
CA GLU A 558 4.20 19.01 23.27
C GLU A 558 4.38 17.73 24.10
N ILE A 559 5.10 16.72 23.58
CA ILE A 559 5.32 15.47 24.32
C ILE A 559 6.16 15.73 25.57
N GLN A 560 7.18 16.57 25.47
CA GLN A 560 8.00 16.95 26.62
C GLN A 560 7.15 17.63 27.72
N LYS A 561 6.27 18.57 27.34
CA LYS A 561 5.36 19.24 28.29
C LYS A 561 4.37 18.27 28.93
N ALA A 562 3.80 17.36 28.13
CA ALA A 562 2.87 16.35 28.61
C ALA A 562 3.53 15.38 29.59
N LEU A 563 4.75 14.92 29.27
CA LEU A 563 5.54 14.05 30.14
C LEU A 563 5.99 14.75 31.42
N LYS A 564 6.42 16.02 31.37
CA LYS A 564 6.70 16.82 32.58
C LYS A 564 5.50 16.89 33.52
N ARG A 565 4.32 17.21 32.96
CA ARG A 565 3.08 17.26 33.75
C ARG A 565 2.71 15.91 34.34
N PHE A 566 2.93 14.81 33.60
CA PHE A 566 2.71 13.46 34.09
C PHE A 566 3.70 13.10 35.21
N ALA A 567 4.99 13.41 35.04
CA ALA A 567 6.05 13.19 36.01
C ALA A 567 5.78 13.93 37.32
N SER A 568 5.45 15.23 37.26
CA SER A 568 5.11 16.02 38.46
C SER A 568 3.90 15.46 39.21
N LYS A 569 2.89 14.94 38.50
CA LYS A 569 1.70 14.34 39.14
C LYS A 569 2.01 13.00 39.82
N LYS A 570 3.01 12.26 39.34
CA LYS A 570 3.36 10.91 39.80
C LYS A 570 4.64 10.86 40.64
N GLY A 571 5.25 12.01 40.95
CA GLY A 571 6.47 12.10 41.76
C GLY A 571 7.71 11.52 41.06
N LEU A 572 7.79 11.62 39.73
CA LEU A 572 8.93 11.12 38.95
C LEU A 572 9.94 12.25 38.65
N GLY A 573 11.22 11.89 38.55
CA GLY A 573 12.31 12.82 38.23
C GLY A 573 12.32 13.31 36.79
N ASP A 574 13.23 14.24 36.49
CA ASP A 574 13.44 14.76 35.12
C ASP A 574 14.04 13.70 34.17
N ASP A 575 14.75 12.70 34.72
CA ASP A 575 15.28 11.54 34.00
C ASP A 575 14.19 10.73 33.27
N PHE A 576 13.00 10.60 33.90
CA PHE A 576 11.82 10.02 33.26
C PHE A 576 11.47 10.75 31.96
N VAL A 577 11.44 12.08 31.98
CA VAL A 577 11.09 12.90 30.82
C VAL A 577 12.12 12.74 29.72
N GLU A 578 13.40 12.70 30.07
CA GLU A 578 14.51 12.54 29.12
C GLU A 578 14.52 11.19 28.41
N ILE A 579 14.12 10.12 29.11
CA ILE A 579 14.02 8.78 28.57
C ILE A 579 12.76 8.63 27.71
N PHE A 580 11.60 9.09 28.22
CA PHE A 580 10.31 8.91 27.54
C PHE A 580 10.09 9.86 26.37
N GLN A 581 10.76 11.02 26.30
CA GLN A 581 10.72 11.86 25.09
C GLN A 581 11.32 11.15 23.86
N LYS A 582 12.26 10.21 24.09
CA LYS A 582 12.88 9.35 23.06
C LYS A 582 12.05 8.11 22.74
N PHE A 583 10.83 8.00 23.26
CA PHE A 583 9.95 6.86 22.99
C PHE A 583 9.45 6.92 21.53
N PRO A 584 9.54 5.82 20.76
CA PRO A 584 9.14 5.81 19.34
C PRO A 584 7.66 6.09 19.17
N ALA A 585 7.26 6.76 18.09
CA ALA A 585 5.84 6.99 17.82
C ALA A 585 5.13 5.67 17.52
N TYR A 586 3.97 5.43 18.14
CA TYR A 586 3.15 4.28 17.79
C TYR A 586 2.60 4.39 16.37
N GLU A 587 2.66 3.28 15.64
CA GLU A 587 1.97 3.14 14.37
C GLU A 587 0.45 3.31 14.54
N LYS A 588 -0.19 3.93 13.54
CA LYS A 588 -1.64 4.17 13.52
C LYS A 588 -2.38 2.99 12.90
N GLU A 589 -2.20 1.83 13.51
CA GLU A 589 -2.90 0.60 13.16
C GLU A 589 -4.08 0.33 14.10
N TYR A 590 -5.11 -0.35 13.58
CA TYR A 590 -6.35 -0.61 14.30
C TYR A 590 -6.74 -2.08 14.23
N GLY A 591 -7.37 -2.56 15.31
CA GLY A 591 -7.97 -3.89 15.38
C GLY A 591 -9.33 -3.97 14.68
N SER A 592 -10.02 -5.10 14.85
CA SER A 592 -11.34 -5.34 14.25
C SER A 592 -12.51 -4.82 15.10
N TYR A 593 -12.28 -4.53 16.38
CA TYR A 593 -13.31 -4.20 17.37
C TYR A 593 -13.05 -2.89 18.09
N SER A 594 -14.09 -2.29 18.65
CA SER A 594 -13.96 -1.11 19.52
C SER A 594 -13.48 -1.50 20.92
N ALA A 595 -12.96 -0.52 21.66
CA ALA A 595 -12.58 -0.72 23.07
C ALA A 595 -13.78 -1.18 23.93
N LYS A 596 -14.98 -0.66 23.67
CA LYS A 596 -16.20 -1.09 24.36
C LYS A 596 -16.50 -2.57 24.09
N ALA A 597 -16.33 -3.02 22.84
CA ALA A 597 -16.60 -4.41 22.50
C ALA A 597 -15.62 -5.35 23.19
N ILE A 598 -14.33 -5.02 23.15
CA ILE A 598 -13.28 -5.79 23.83
C ILE A 598 -13.52 -5.85 25.34
N LYS A 599 -13.93 -4.74 25.98
CA LYS A 599 -14.25 -4.73 27.43
C LYS A 599 -15.36 -5.71 27.83
N LYS A 600 -16.27 -6.07 26.91
CA LYS A 600 -17.29 -7.10 27.16
C LYS A 600 -16.83 -8.53 26.84
N LEU A 601 -15.99 -8.67 25.82
CA LEU A 601 -15.47 -9.99 25.41
C LEU A 601 -14.41 -10.51 26.39
N LEU A 602 -13.52 -9.63 26.81
CA LEU A 602 -12.31 -9.97 27.56
C LEU A 602 -12.59 -10.67 28.91
N PRO A 603 -13.60 -10.28 29.71
CA PRO A 603 -13.93 -10.98 30.95
C PRO A 603 -14.16 -12.48 30.76
N LEU A 604 -14.81 -12.91 29.67
CA LEU A 604 -15.09 -14.33 29.41
C LEU A 604 -13.90 -15.10 28.79
N MET A 605 -12.89 -14.38 28.30
CA MET A 605 -11.68 -14.97 27.72
C MET A 605 -10.55 -15.17 28.75
N ARG A 606 -10.59 -14.43 29.85
CA ARG A 606 -9.58 -14.50 30.91
C ARG A 606 -9.70 -15.79 31.73
N ARG A 607 -8.60 -16.17 32.40
CA ARG A 607 -8.45 -17.40 33.19
C ARG A 607 -7.81 -17.10 34.54
N GLY A 608 -8.00 -18.00 35.51
CA GLY A 608 -7.41 -17.91 36.86
C GLY A 608 -7.60 -16.53 37.50
N LYS A 609 -6.53 -15.96 38.07
CA LYS A 609 -6.55 -14.66 38.77
C LYS A 609 -6.96 -13.45 37.92
N TYR A 610 -6.94 -13.57 36.59
CA TYR A 610 -7.39 -12.50 35.70
C TYR A 610 -8.90 -12.55 35.45
N TRP A 611 -9.54 -13.70 35.68
CA TRP A 611 -10.98 -13.83 35.54
C TRP A 611 -11.70 -13.34 36.81
N ASN A 612 -12.69 -12.49 36.63
CA ASN A 612 -13.54 -12.00 37.72
C ASN A 612 -14.97 -11.87 37.19
N GLN A 613 -15.91 -12.54 37.85
CA GLN A 613 -17.34 -12.51 37.52
C GLN A 613 -17.92 -11.08 37.57
N GLU A 614 -17.45 -10.25 38.50
CA GLU A 614 -17.96 -8.88 38.68
C GLU A 614 -17.47 -7.91 37.58
N GLU A 615 -16.48 -8.31 36.76
CA GLU A 615 -16.08 -7.55 35.57
C GLU A 615 -16.97 -7.84 34.34
N ILE A 616 -17.83 -8.85 34.39
CA ILE A 616 -18.78 -9.17 33.32
C ILE A 616 -19.87 -8.10 33.29
N ASP A 617 -20.17 -7.54 32.11
CA ASP A 617 -21.19 -6.50 32.01
C ASP A 617 -22.59 -7.03 32.34
N VAL A 618 -23.41 -6.19 32.97
CA VAL A 618 -24.75 -6.54 33.49
C VAL A 618 -25.63 -7.24 32.45
N ASN A 619 -25.62 -6.76 31.20
CA ASN A 619 -26.43 -7.37 30.14
C ASN A 619 -25.92 -8.75 29.77
N THR A 620 -24.61 -8.94 29.66
CA THR A 620 -24.00 -10.26 29.41
C THR A 620 -24.24 -11.21 30.58
N LYS A 621 -24.16 -10.72 31.83
CA LYS A 621 -24.45 -11.53 33.03
C LYS A 621 -25.90 -12.05 33.00
N GLY A 622 -26.87 -11.18 32.73
CA GLY A 622 -28.27 -11.60 32.56
C GLY A 622 -28.48 -12.56 31.39
N ARG A 623 -27.74 -12.41 30.28
CA ARG A 623 -27.78 -13.39 29.18
C ARG A 623 -27.22 -14.75 29.59
N ILE A 624 -26.11 -14.77 30.33
CA ILE A 624 -25.50 -16.00 30.83
C ILE A 624 -26.45 -16.72 31.79
N GLU A 625 -27.09 -15.99 32.71
CA GLU A 625 -28.10 -16.53 33.62
C GLU A 625 -29.22 -17.23 32.83
N LYS A 626 -29.76 -16.60 31.78
CA LYS A 626 -30.80 -17.22 30.92
C LYS A 626 -30.32 -18.40 30.08
N ILE A 627 -29.03 -18.44 29.73
CA ILE A 627 -28.44 -19.61 29.07
C ILE A 627 -28.36 -20.78 30.05
N ILE A 628 -27.97 -20.52 31.30
CA ILE A 628 -27.87 -21.52 32.37
C ILE A 628 -29.25 -22.02 32.79
N THR A 629 -30.22 -21.13 33.01
CA THR A 629 -31.58 -21.49 33.48
C THR A 629 -32.45 -22.09 32.38
N GLY A 630 -32.09 -21.90 31.11
CA GLY A 630 -32.92 -22.29 29.98
C GLY A 630 -34.12 -21.37 29.72
N GLU A 631 -34.24 -20.24 30.43
CA GLU A 631 -35.33 -19.27 30.23
C GLU A 631 -35.32 -18.72 28.79
N TYR A 632 -36.47 -18.75 28.11
CA TYR A 632 -36.62 -18.23 26.76
C TYR A 632 -36.37 -16.71 26.70
N ASP A 633 -35.58 -16.27 25.72
CA ASP A 633 -35.32 -14.86 25.45
C ASP A 633 -35.16 -14.69 23.94
N GLU A 634 -36.00 -13.86 23.33
CA GLU A 634 -35.97 -13.55 21.90
C GLU A 634 -34.60 -13.00 21.42
N LYS A 635 -33.78 -12.45 22.33
CA LYS A 635 -32.43 -11.91 22.05
C LYS A 635 -31.33 -12.97 22.10
N ILE A 636 -31.65 -14.21 22.48
CA ILE A 636 -30.72 -15.35 22.55
C ILE A 636 -31.22 -16.43 21.59
N ARG A 637 -30.58 -16.55 20.42
CA ARG A 637 -30.97 -17.55 19.41
C ARG A 637 -30.62 -18.97 19.86
N ASP A 638 -31.38 -19.95 19.39
CA ASP A 638 -31.18 -21.38 19.69
C ASP A 638 -29.75 -21.85 19.39
N ARG A 639 -29.17 -21.40 18.27
CA ARG A 639 -27.78 -21.69 17.90
C ARG A 639 -26.75 -21.32 18.98
N VAL A 640 -27.05 -20.31 19.81
CA VAL A 640 -26.17 -19.90 20.91
C VAL A 640 -26.32 -20.86 22.08
N ARG A 641 -27.55 -21.32 22.36
CA ARG A 641 -27.83 -22.34 23.36
C ARG A 641 -27.17 -23.67 22.98
N ASP A 642 -27.29 -24.10 21.73
CA ASP A 642 -26.63 -25.31 21.22
C ASP A 642 -25.11 -25.25 21.41
N LYS A 643 -24.51 -24.09 21.13
CA LYS A 643 -23.06 -23.87 21.27
C LYS A 643 -22.60 -23.75 22.72
N ALA A 644 -23.49 -23.33 23.61
CA ALA A 644 -23.23 -23.15 25.04
C ALA A 644 -23.79 -24.29 25.91
N ILE A 645 -24.27 -25.38 25.30
CA ILE A 645 -25.00 -26.45 26.00
C ILE A 645 -24.21 -27.10 27.15
N GLN A 646 -22.88 -27.07 27.06
CA GLN A 646 -21.96 -27.59 28.09
C GLN A 646 -21.66 -26.59 29.22
N LEU A 647 -22.16 -25.35 29.14
CA LEU A 647 -21.90 -24.27 30.09
C LEU A 647 -23.06 -24.14 31.10
N SER A 648 -23.11 -25.05 32.07
CA SER A 648 -24.17 -25.10 33.09
C SER A 648 -23.95 -24.23 34.33
N ASP A 649 -22.77 -23.64 34.50
CA ASP A 649 -22.43 -22.81 35.67
C ASP A 649 -21.67 -21.54 35.23
N ILE A 650 -21.81 -20.46 35.99
CA ILE A 650 -21.16 -19.17 35.69
C ILE A 650 -19.62 -19.30 35.62
N THR A 651 -19.04 -20.20 36.40
CA THR A 651 -17.59 -20.47 36.37
C THR A 651 -17.14 -21.15 35.08
N HIS A 652 -18.03 -21.80 34.33
CA HIS A 652 -17.71 -22.36 33.01
C HIS A 652 -17.51 -21.26 31.95
N PHE A 653 -17.92 -20.01 32.22
CA PHE A 653 -17.80 -18.88 31.30
C PHE A 653 -16.43 -18.16 31.39
N ARG A 654 -15.37 -18.90 31.73
CA ARG A 654 -13.98 -18.43 31.77
C ARG A 654 -13.13 -19.13 30.71
N GLY A 655 -12.10 -18.46 30.21
CA GLY A 655 -11.18 -19.05 29.23
C GLY A 655 -11.81 -19.46 27.90
N LEU A 656 -12.98 -18.90 27.55
CA LEU A 656 -13.72 -19.30 26.36
C LEU A 656 -13.07 -18.79 25.06
N PRO A 657 -13.17 -19.54 23.95
CA PRO A 657 -12.66 -19.09 22.67
C PRO A 657 -13.47 -17.89 22.15
N HIS A 658 -12.78 -16.97 21.48
CA HIS A 658 -13.34 -15.71 20.98
C HIS A 658 -14.63 -15.90 20.17
N TRP A 659 -14.73 -16.94 19.34
CA TRP A 659 -15.95 -17.21 18.58
C TRP A 659 -17.16 -17.46 19.49
N LEU A 660 -16.99 -18.25 20.55
CA LEU A 660 -18.05 -18.60 21.50
C LEU A 660 -18.43 -17.41 22.37
N VAL A 661 -17.42 -16.67 22.86
CA VAL A 661 -17.62 -15.41 23.60
C VAL A 661 -18.43 -14.41 22.77
N SER A 662 -18.16 -14.31 21.47
CA SER A 662 -18.91 -13.41 20.59
C SER A 662 -20.38 -13.81 20.49
N TYR A 663 -20.70 -15.11 20.42
CA TYR A 663 -22.08 -15.58 20.45
C TYR A 663 -22.76 -15.31 21.79
N ILE A 664 -22.08 -15.55 22.92
CA ILE A 664 -22.64 -15.31 24.26
C ILE A 664 -22.96 -13.83 24.46
N VAL A 665 -22.04 -12.93 24.07
CA VAL A 665 -22.20 -11.48 24.29
C VAL A 665 -23.11 -10.83 23.24
N TYR A 666 -22.94 -11.17 21.96
CA TYR A 666 -23.54 -10.45 20.82
C TYR A 666 -24.46 -11.30 19.95
N ASP A 667 -24.69 -12.56 20.31
CA ASP A 667 -25.51 -13.49 19.52
C ASP A 667 -24.97 -13.78 18.11
N ARG A 668 -23.72 -13.37 17.81
CA ARG A 668 -23.06 -13.51 16.50
C ARG A 668 -21.54 -13.37 16.62
N HIS A 669 -20.79 -13.87 15.65
CA HIS A 669 -19.33 -13.73 15.62
C HIS A 669 -18.82 -13.03 14.35
N SER A 670 -19.00 -13.67 13.20
CA SER A 670 -18.47 -13.18 11.90
C SER A 670 -19.58 -12.75 10.94
N GLU A 671 -20.82 -13.07 11.27
CA GLU A 671 -22.02 -12.74 10.51
C GLU A 671 -22.30 -11.23 10.54
N ASP A 672 -22.95 -10.74 9.50
CA ASP A 672 -23.39 -9.35 9.43
C ASP A 672 -24.43 -9.05 10.52
N GLY A 673 -24.35 -7.84 11.04
CA GLY A 673 -25.08 -7.48 12.25
C GLY A 673 -26.57 -7.23 12.08
N GLU A 674 -26.99 -6.93 10.85
CA GLU A 674 -28.37 -6.76 10.45
C GLU A 674 -28.57 -7.62 9.20
N ILE A 675 -29.49 -8.57 9.29
CA ILE A 675 -29.92 -9.36 8.15
C ILE A 675 -30.94 -8.49 7.42
N ILE A 676 -30.50 -7.81 6.36
CA ILE A 676 -31.35 -6.92 5.57
C ILE A 676 -31.95 -7.75 4.42
N LYS A 677 -33.29 -7.77 4.34
CA LYS A 677 -34.03 -8.25 3.17
C LYS A 677 -34.54 -7.02 2.39
N TRP A 678 -34.32 -6.99 1.08
CA TRP A 678 -34.92 -6.03 0.17
C TRP A 678 -36.20 -6.65 -0.36
N GLN A 679 -37.33 -6.01 -0.03
CA GLN A 679 -38.65 -6.54 -0.37
C GLN A 679 -39.06 -6.09 -1.76
N THR A 680 -38.75 -4.85 -2.12
CA THR A 680 -39.08 -4.29 -3.43
C THR A 680 -37.83 -3.81 -4.15
N ALA A 681 -37.94 -3.57 -5.45
CA ALA A 681 -36.86 -2.99 -6.24
C ALA A 681 -36.43 -1.60 -5.72
N ALA A 682 -37.34 -0.84 -5.09
CA ALA A 682 -37.05 0.47 -4.51
C ALA A 682 -36.09 0.41 -3.30
N ASP A 683 -35.99 -0.74 -2.63
CA ASP A 683 -35.11 -0.94 -1.47
C ASP A 683 -33.62 -1.03 -1.85
N ILE A 684 -33.32 -1.25 -3.13
CA ILE A 684 -31.95 -1.34 -3.64
C ILE A 684 -31.24 0.00 -3.46
N THR A 685 -30.31 0.01 -2.52
CA THR A 685 -29.49 1.19 -2.18
C THR A 685 -28.10 1.10 -2.78
N LEU A 686 -27.70 2.13 -3.52
CA LEU A 686 -26.36 2.21 -4.11
C LEU A 686 -25.28 2.44 -3.05
N LEU A 687 -24.10 1.91 -3.29
CA LEU A 687 -22.93 2.14 -2.45
C LEU A 687 -22.55 3.64 -2.48
N PRO A 688 -22.32 4.27 -1.30
CA PRO A 688 -21.84 5.63 -1.24
C PRO A 688 -20.51 5.80 -1.96
N GLN A 689 -20.29 6.99 -2.52
CA GLN A 689 -19.05 7.30 -3.21
C GLN A 689 -17.84 7.16 -2.26
N TYR A 690 -16.81 6.43 -2.71
CA TYR A 690 -15.59 6.13 -1.94
C TYR A 690 -15.80 5.23 -0.72
N SER A 691 -16.88 4.45 -0.71
CA SER A 691 -17.09 3.39 0.29
C SER A 691 -16.12 2.23 0.08
N LEU A 692 -15.68 1.99 -1.16
CA LEU A 692 -14.64 1.02 -1.50
C LEU A 692 -13.33 1.72 -1.87
N ARG A 693 -12.21 1.04 -1.61
CA ARG A 693 -10.86 1.57 -1.94
C ARG A 693 -10.61 1.67 -3.44
N ASN A 694 -11.32 0.85 -4.24
CA ASN A 694 -11.17 0.79 -5.67
C ASN A 694 -12.42 1.40 -6.35
N PRO A 695 -12.33 2.59 -6.95
CA PRO A 695 -13.48 3.28 -7.54
C PRO A 695 -14.03 2.58 -8.78
N ILE A 696 -13.22 1.80 -9.50
CA ILE A 696 -13.68 1.01 -10.66
C ILE A 696 -14.58 -0.13 -10.17
N VAL A 697 -14.17 -0.83 -9.12
CA VAL A 697 -14.99 -1.88 -8.50
C VAL A 697 -16.29 -1.31 -7.93
N GLU A 698 -16.22 -0.17 -7.23
CA GLU A 698 -17.42 0.52 -6.73
C GLU A 698 -18.39 0.89 -7.86
N GLN A 699 -17.85 1.37 -8.99
CA GLN A 699 -18.64 1.69 -10.17
C GLN A 699 -19.32 0.46 -10.76
N VAL A 700 -18.60 -0.64 -10.96
CA VAL A 700 -19.17 -1.88 -11.50
C VAL A 700 -20.29 -2.38 -10.58
N ILE A 701 -20.05 -2.44 -9.27
CA ILE A 701 -21.06 -2.92 -8.29
C ILE A 701 -22.32 -2.05 -8.34
N ASN A 702 -22.18 -0.73 -8.37
CA ASN A 702 -23.34 0.17 -8.45
C ASN A 702 -24.10 0.02 -9.78
N GLU A 703 -23.41 -0.15 -10.89
CA GLU A 703 -24.09 -0.46 -12.16
C GLU A 703 -24.78 -1.82 -12.12
N SER A 704 -24.19 -2.84 -11.48
CA SER A 704 -24.86 -4.14 -11.31
C SER A 704 -26.14 -4.02 -10.48
N LEU A 705 -26.12 -3.25 -9.39
CA LEU A 705 -27.32 -3.00 -8.58
C LEU A 705 -28.43 -2.29 -9.38
N LEU A 706 -28.06 -1.32 -10.22
CA LEU A 706 -29.01 -0.65 -11.10
C LEU A 706 -29.61 -1.62 -12.13
N VAL A 707 -28.78 -2.44 -12.79
CA VAL A 707 -29.25 -3.44 -13.75
C VAL A 707 -30.23 -4.41 -13.09
N VAL A 708 -29.91 -4.95 -11.91
CA VAL A 708 -30.81 -5.87 -11.18
C VAL A 708 -32.12 -5.20 -10.81
N ARG A 709 -32.07 -3.94 -10.35
CA ARG A 709 -33.26 -3.16 -10.03
C ARG A 709 -34.15 -2.93 -11.25
N ASP A 710 -33.55 -2.58 -12.38
CA ASP A 710 -34.28 -2.30 -13.61
C ASP A 710 -34.93 -3.58 -14.16
N ILE A 711 -34.23 -4.73 -14.09
CA ILE A 711 -34.81 -6.05 -14.42
C ILE A 711 -36.00 -6.39 -13.51
N TRP A 712 -35.88 -6.13 -12.21
CA TRP A 712 -36.96 -6.38 -11.26
C TRP A 712 -38.19 -5.51 -11.54
N ASN A 713 -37.98 -4.22 -11.86
CA ASN A 713 -39.07 -3.33 -12.24
C ASN A 713 -39.76 -3.78 -13.54
N GLU A 714 -38.99 -4.10 -14.57
CA GLU A 714 -39.51 -4.43 -15.90
C GLU A 714 -40.25 -5.78 -15.92
N HIS A 715 -39.63 -6.83 -15.37
CA HIS A 715 -40.18 -8.18 -15.45
C HIS A 715 -41.04 -8.58 -14.24
N GLY A 716 -40.87 -7.91 -13.10
CA GLY A 716 -41.55 -8.23 -11.85
C GLY A 716 -42.40 -7.11 -11.27
N GLY A 717 -42.60 -6.00 -11.99
CA GLY A 717 -43.36 -4.84 -11.50
C GLY A 717 -42.75 -4.14 -10.28
N GLY A 718 -41.54 -4.55 -9.86
CA GLY A 718 -40.91 -4.12 -8.60
C GLY A 718 -41.54 -4.74 -7.34
N GLU A 719 -42.41 -5.73 -7.47
CA GLU A 719 -43.16 -6.36 -6.39
C GLU A 719 -42.33 -7.36 -5.56
N GLU A 720 -42.83 -7.72 -4.37
CA GLU A 720 -42.12 -8.62 -3.46
C GLU A 720 -41.98 -10.04 -4.01
N GLY A 721 -40.81 -10.65 -3.76
CA GLY A 721 -40.61 -12.07 -4.00
C GLY A 721 -40.48 -12.48 -5.47
N PHE A 722 -40.10 -11.55 -6.36
CA PHE A 722 -40.01 -11.85 -7.80
C PHE A 722 -38.92 -12.87 -8.18
N PHE A 723 -37.72 -12.76 -7.60
CA PHE A 723 -36.61 -13.68 -7.88
C PHE A 723 -36.59 -14.83 -6.89
N ASP A 724 -36.54 -16.07 -7.39
CA ASP A 724 -36.36 -17.25 -6.55
C ASP A 724 -34.89 -17.51 -6.25
N GLU A 725 -34.02 -17.36 -7.26
CA GLU A 725 -32.57 -17.59 -7.14
C GLU A 725 -31.75 -16.56 -7.95
N ILE A 726 -30.54 -16.24 -7.46
CA ILE A 726 -29.58 -15.39 -8.18
C ILE A 726 -28.26 -16.14 -8.33
N HIS A 727 -27.81 -16.31 -9.57
CA HIS A 727 -26.59 -17.02 -9.93
C HIS A 727 -25.51 -16.04 -10.36
N ILE A 728 -24.30 -16.17 -9.83
CA ILE A 728 -23.19 -15.23 -10.10
C ILE A 728 -21.92 -16.00 -10.45
N GLU A 729 -21.19 -15.55 -11.47
CA GLU A 729 -19.85 -16.07 -11.73
C GLU A 729 -18.78 -15.46 -10.80
N LEU A 730 -17.94 -16.32 -10.21
CA LEU A 730 -16.72 -15.95 -9.51
C LEU A 730 -15.47 -16.32 -10.32
N GLY A 731 -14.47 -15.45 -10.27
CA GLY A 731 -13.10 -15.79 -10.68
C GLY A 731 -12.38 -16.79 -9.75
N ARG A 732 -13.04 -17.82 -9.21
CA ARG A 732 -12.42 -18.88 -8.38
C ARG A 732 -11.95 -20.06 -9.25
N GLU A 733 -10.88 -20.71 -8.83
CA GLU A 733 -10.44 -21.99 -9.42
C GLU A 733 -11.30 -23.16 -8.88
N MET A 734 -11.43 -24.24 -9.65
CA MET A 734 -12.03 -25.49 -9.17
C MET A 734 -11.25 -26.08 -7.99
N LYS A 735 -11.91 -26.96 -7.21
CA LYS A 735 -11.27 -27.64 -6.08
C LYS A 735 -10.04 -28.43 -6.54
N ASN A 736 -8.86 -27.98 -6.14
CA ASN A 736 -7.60 -28.64 -6.49
C ASN A 736 -7.48 -30.01 -5.78
N PRO A 737 -6.96 -31.05 -6.48
CA PRO A 737 -6.67 -32.37 -5.89
C PRO A 737 -5.78 -32.31 -4.65
N ALA A 738 -5.84 -33.33 -3.78
CA ALA A 738 -5.09 -33.36 -2.52
C ALA A 738 -3.56 -33.33 -2.72
N ASP A 739 -3.05 -34.03 -3.72
CA ASP A 739 -1.65 -34.01 -4.15
C ASP A 739 -1.22 -32.64 -4.69
N LYS A 740 -2.09 -31.98 -5.48
CA LYS A 740 -1.83 -30.63 -5.98
C LYS A 740 -1.87 -29.59 -4.86
N ARG A 741 -2.81 -29.72 -3.90
CA ARG A 741 -2.88 -28.88 -2.69
C ARG A 741 -1.65 -29.08 -1.80
N LYS A 742 -1.26 -30.33 -1.56
CA LYS A 742 -0.02 -30.67 -0.84
C LYS A 742 1.19 -30.06 -1.52
N ARG A 743 1.39 -30.27 -2.83
CA ARG A 743 2.49 -29.64 -3.61
C ARG A 743 2.46 -28.11 -3.59
N MET A 744 1.28 -27.48 -3.61
CA MET A 744 1.17 -26.02 -3.49
C MET A 744 1.56 -25.56 -2.09
N THR A 745 1.08 -26.23 -1.04
CA THR A 745 1.45 -25.95 0.35
C THR A 745 2.94 -26.20 0.58
N ASP A 746 3.49 -27.33 0.12
CA ASP A 746 4.91 -27.68 0.20
C ASP A 746 5.75 -26.64 -0.53
N LYS A 747 5.34 -26.21 -1.74
CA LYS A 747 6.04 -25.15 -2.48
C LYS A 747 5.92 -23.77 -1.82
N ILE A 748 4.82 -23.46 -1.15
CA ILE A 748 4.66 -22.24 -0.36
C ILE A 748 5.58 -22.30 0.86
N ASN A 749 5.59 -23.43 1.57
CA ASN A 749 6.45 -23.68 2.73
C ASN A 749 7.93 -23.69 2.34
N GLU A 750 8.32 -24.33 1.24
CA GLU A 750 9.67 -24.30 0.68
C GLU A 750 10.08 -22.88 0.32
N ASN A 751 9.19 -22.10 -0.31
CA ASN A 751 9.45 -20.70 -0.62
C ASN A 751 9.62 -19.86 0.66
N GLU A 752 8.80 -20.09 1.67
CA GLU A 752 8.85 -19.42 2.96
C GLU A 752 10.13 -19.81 3.72
N ASN A 753 10.44 -21.09 3.87
CA ASN A 753 11.66 -21.63 4.47
C ASN A 753 12.92 -21.18 3.74
N THR A 754 12.89 -21.13 2.40
CA THR A 754 13.99 -20.58 1.59
C THR A 754 14.18 -19.11 1.92
N ASN A 755 13.11 -18.31 1.93
CA ASN A 755 13.18 -16.89 2.30
C ASN A 755 13.70 -16.69 3.74
N LEU A 756 13.33 -17.57 4.67
CA LEU A 756 13.75 -17.53 6.07
C LEU A 756 15.20 -17.97 6.27
N ARG A 757 15.63 -19.04 5.59
CA ARG A 757 17.01 -19.51 5.56
C ARG A 757 17.93 -18.45 4.97
N ILE A 758 17.54 -17.82 3.88
CA ILE A 758 18.29 -16.71 3.27
C ILE A 758 18.36 -15.51 4.20
N LYS A 759 17.26 -15.22 4.90
CA LYS A 759 17.23 -14.17 5.91
C LYS A 759 18.16 -14.48 7.09
N ALA A 760 18.28 -15.75 7.49
CA ALA A 760 19.24 -16.21 8.50
C ALA A 760 20.69 -16.13 8.00
N LEU A 761 20.94 -16.56 6.76
CA LEU A 761 22.24 -16.45 6.08
C LEU A 761 22.69 -14.99 5.98
N LEU A 762 21.77 -14.08 5.62
CA LEU A 762 22.00 -12.64 5.63
C LEU A 762 22.26 -12.11 7.05
N MET A 763 21.60 -12.62 8.09
CA MET A 763 21.90 -12.25 9.47
C MET A 763 23.30 -12.71 9.90
N GLU A 764 23.73 -13.88 9.45
CA GLU A 764 25.05 -14.43 9.75
C GLU A 764 26.14 -13.65 9.00
N PHE A 765 25.94 -13.34 7.72
CA PHE A 765 26.81 -12.46 6.93
C PHE A 765 26.86 -11.03 7.46
N MET A 766 25.82 -10.57 8.17
CA MET A 766 25.84 -9.28 8.87
C MET A 766 26.71 -9.32 10.14
N ASN A 767 26.85 -10.50 10.77
CA ASN A 767 27.66 -10.68 11.99
C ASN A 767 29.13 -11.02 11.68
N ASP A 768 29.43 -11.48 10.47
CA ASP A 768 30.78 -11.74 10.01
C ASP A 768 31.44 -10.45 9.50
N GLY A 769 32.57 -10.06 10.11
CA GLY A 769 33.21 -8.74 9.93
C GLY A 769 33.79 -8.48 8.54
N GLY A 770 33.78 -9.47 7.65
CA GLY A 770 34.31 -9.38 6.28
C GLY A 770 33.30 -9.00 5.19
N ILE A 771 32.00 -8.85 5.50
CA ILE A 771 30.94 -8.63 4.50
C ILE A 771 30.14 -7.34 4.82
N GLU A 772 30.40 -6.27 4.08
CA GLU A 772 29.71 -4.98 4.25
C GLU A 772 28.34 -4.93 3.53
N ASN A 773 27.41 -4.09 4.05
CA ASN A 773 26.09 -3.75 3.47
C ASN A 773 25.02 -4.87 3.45
N VAL A 774 25.12 -5.84 4.36
CA VAL A 774 24.12 -6.90 4.53
C VAL A 774 22.93 -6.39 5.34
N ARG A 775 21.72 -6.46 4.77
CA ARG A 775 20.44 -6.04 5.34
C ARG A 775 19.48 -7.23 5.34
N PRO A 776 19.44 -8.00 6.44
CA PRO A 776 18.71 -9.28 6.47
C PRO A 776 17.23 -9.16 6.17
N TYR A 777 16.60 -8.04 6.50
CA TYR A 777 15.17 -7.79 6.30
C TYR A 777 14.83 -7.14 4.96
N SER A 778 15.82 -6.87 4.10
CA SER A 778 15.59 -6.29 2.78
C SER A 778 14.98 -7.34 1.85
N PRO A 779 13.73 -7.18 1.38
CA PRO A 779 13.11 -8.12 0.43
C PRO A 779 13.99 -8.28 -0.81
N MET A 780 14.67 -7.20 -1.16
CA MET A 780 15.57 -7.09 -2.28
C MET A 780 16.81 -7.99 -2.16
N GLN A 781 17.46 -8.05 -0.99
CA GLN A 781 18.64 -8.89 -0.77
C GLN A 781 18.28 -10.35 -0.50
N GLN A 782 17.13 -10.59 0.15
CA GLN A 782 16.57 -11.93 0.28
C GLN A 782 16.31 -12.55 -1.10
N GLU A 783 15.78 -11.75 -2.01
CA GLU A 783 15.52 -12.17 -3.38
C GLU A 783 16.82 -12.44 -4.18
N ILE A 784 17.91 -11.70 -3.93
CA ILE A 784 19.24 -11.95 -4.56
C ILE A 784 19.78 -13.31 -4.16
N LEU A 785 19.87 -13.56 -2.85
CA LEU A 785 20.44 -14.81 -2.33
C LEU A 785 19.58 -16.02 -2.65
N LYS A 786 18.26 -15.83 -2.76
CA LYS A 786 17.35 -16.86 -3.26
C LYS A 786 17.73 -17.34 -4.63
N ILE A 787 18.00 -16.39 -5.51
CA ILE A 787 18.33 -16.65 -6.89
C ILE A 787 19.77 -17.14 -7.06
N TYR A 788 20.66 -16.73 -6.16
CA TYR A 788 22.00 -17.29 -6.05
C TYR A 788 21.95 -18.78 -5.66
N GLU A 789 21.23 -19.15 -4.60
CA GLU A 789 21.10 -20.56 -4.18
C GLU A 789 20.33 -21.41 -5.20
N GLU A 790 19.21 -20.91 -5.72
CA GLU A 790 18.43 -21.60 -6.76
C GLU A 790 19.23 -21.76 -8.07
N GLY A 791 20.20 -20.88 -8.35
CA GLY A 791 21.12 -20.98 -9.47
C GLY A 791 22.29 -21.94 -9.22
N VAL A 792 22.87 -21.92 -8.03
CA VAL A 792 24.07 -22.72 -7.66
C VAL A 792 23.73 -24.18 -7.33
N LEU A 793 22.61 -24.47 -6.63
CA LEU A 793 22.18 -25.85 -6.32
C LEU A 793 21.78 -26.68 -7.54
N ASN A 794 21.77 -26.04 -8.71
CA ASN A 794 21.15 -26.52 -9.93
C ASN A 794 22.15 -26.67 -11.09
N GLY A 795 23.44 -26.34 -10.91
CA GLY A 795 24.50 -26.53 -11.90
C GLY A 795 25.80 -26.97 -11.23
N GLU A 796 26.51 -27.92 -11.85
CA GLU A 796 27.78 -28.46 -11.36
C GLU A 796 28.91 -27.43 -11.26
N ALA A 797 29.87 -27.81 -10.41
CA ALA A 797 31.08 -27.13 -9.93
C ALA A 797 31.92 -26.39 -10.97
N ASN A 798 31.78 -25.06 -11.02
CA ASN A 798 32.89 -24.10 -10.88
C ASN A 798 32.32 -22.68 -10.97
N ILE A 799 32.49 -21.92 -9.89
CA ILE A 799 32.02 -20.54 -9.79
C ILE A 799 33.17 -19.64 -10.26
N PRO A 800 33.04 -18.87 -11.36
CA PRO A 800 34.04 -17.86 -11.71
C PRO A 800 34.11 -16.79 -10.61
N ASP A 801 35.31 -16.36 -10.22
CA ASP A 801 35.59 -15.39 -9.13
C ASP A 801 34.81 -14.07 -9.25
N ASP A 802 34.29 -13.77 -10.43
CA ASP A 802 33.48 -12.58 -10.73
C ASP A 802 32.09 -12.62 -10.08
N ILE A 803 31.55 -13.80 -9.78
CA ILE A 803 30.23 -13.96 -9.13
C ILE A 803 30.32 -13.71 -7.62
N VAL A 804 31.45 -14.05 -6.99
CA VAL A 804 31.73 -13.74 -5.57
C VAL A 804 31.96 -12.23 -5.35
N LYS A 805 32.39 -11.49 -6.38
CA LYS A 805 32.61 -10.03 -6.34
C LYS A 805 31.30 -9.22 -6.34
N ILE A 806 30.18 -9.75 -6.85
CA ILE A 806 28.88 -9.03 -6.89
C ILE A 806 28.10 -9.07 -5.59
N SER A 807 28.25 -10.13 -4.77
CA SER A 807 27.63 -10.16 -3.43
C SER A 807 28.16 -9.04 -2.52
N LYS A 808 29.26 -8.38 -2.92
CA LYS A 808 29.96 -7.31 -2.20
C LYS A 808 29.74 -5.88 -2.78
N GLN A 809 28.83 -5.69 -3.74
CA GLN A 809 28.46 -4.36 -4.29
C GLN A 809 27.27 -3.72 -3.54
N ALA A 810 27.34 -2.38 -3.36
CA ALA A 810 26.37 -1.60 -2.60
C ALA A 810 25.00 -1.54 -3.31
N GLN A 811 23.98 -2.17 -2.70
CA GLN A 811 22.54 -2.05 -2.96
C GLN A 811 22.13 -1.87 -4.45
N PRO A 812 22.15 -2.94 -5.27
CA PRO A 812 21.57 -2.88 -6.61
C PRO A 812 20.07 -2.55 -6.55
N GLY A 813 19.61 -1.56 -7.29
CA GLY A 813 18.19 -1.20 -7.35
C GLY A 813 17.31 -2.34 -7.87
N LYS A 814 15.99 -2.27 -7.65
CA LYS A 814 15.02 -3.31 -8.10
C LYS A 814 15.18 -3.67 -9.59
N ALA A 815 15.58 -2.73 -10.45
CA ALA A 815 15.82 -2.95 -11.88
C ALA A 815 17.12 -3.73 -12.16
N GLU A 816 18.21 -3.42 -11.47
CA GLU A 816 19.50 -4.10 -11.60
C GLU A 816 19.41 -5.55 -11.14
N LEU A 817 18.60 -5.80 -10.13
CA LEU A 817 18.30 -7.16 -9.69
C LEU A 817 17.54 -7.97 -10.70
N VAL A 818 16.57 -7.36 -11.37
CA VAL A 818 15.89 -8.03 -12.46
C VAL A 818 16.91 -8.37 -13.56
N ARG A 819 17.84 -7.47 -13.91
CA ARG A 819 18.93 -7.77 -14.88
C ARG A 819 19.78 -8.97 -14.45
N TYR A 820 20.22 -8.98 -13.19
CA TYR A 820 21.04 -10.07 -12.64
C TYR A 820 20.31 -11.41 -12.60
N LYS A 821 19.04 -11.41 -12.19
CA LYS A 821 18.19 -12.61 -12.20
C LYS A 821 18.01 -13.18 -13.61
N LEU A 822 17.81 -12.32 -14.61
CA LEU A 822 17.64 -12.73 -16.00
C LEU A 822 18.94 -13.31 -16.56
N TRP A 823 20.08 -12.68 -16.26
CA TRP A 823 21.40 -13.15 -16.64
C TRP A 823 21.73 -14.55 -16.12
N LEU A 824 21.44 -14.83 -14.83
CA LEU A 824 21.59 -16.17 -14.25
C LEU A 824 20.66 -17.20 -14.89
N GLN A 825 19.39 -16.85 -15.11
CA GLN A 825 18.43 -17.73 -15.77
C GLN A 825 18.83 -18.10 -17.21
N GLN A 826 19.57 -17.22 -17.87
CA GLN A 826 20.03 -17.38 -19.24
C GLN A 826 21.39 -18.08 -19.36
N LYS A 827 21.92 -18.65 -18.26
CA LYS A 827 23.28 -19.20 -18.20
C LYS A 827 24.32 -18.22 -18.78
N TYR A 828 24.16 -16.94 -18.44
CA TYR A 828 25.07 -15.85 -18.80
C TYR A 828 25.12 -15.47 -20.29
N ARG A 829 24.23 -16.02 -21.13
CA ARG A 829 24.23 -15.78 -22.58
C ARG A 829 23.03 -14.94 -23.03
N SER A 830 23.20 -14.17 -24.10
CA SER A 830 22.08 -13.52 -24.76
C SER A 830 21.24 -14.58 -25.47
N PRO A 831 19.91 -14.60 -25.29
CA PRO A 831 19.06 -15.63 -25.87
C PRO A 831 19.01 -15.52 -27.40
N TYR A 832 19.29 -14.35 -27.97
CA TYR A 832 19.18 -14.07 -29.40
C TYR A 832 20.48 -14.29 -30.19
N THR A 833 21.63 -13.97 -29.59
CA THR A 833 22.95 -14.04 -30.25
C THR A 833 23.80 -15.21 -29.73
N GLY A 834 23.42 -15.82 -28.60
CA GLY A 834 24.22 -16.85 -27.92
C GLY A 834 25.52 -16.33 -27.29
N MET A 835 25.82 -15.03 -27.48
CA MET A 835 27.04 -14.42 -26.96
C MET A 835 27.00 -14.33 -25.44
N ILE A 836 28.15 -14.55 -24.82
CA ILE A 836 28.31 -14.39 -23.38
C ILE A 836 28.10 -12.91 -23.06
N ILE A 837 27.14 -12.62 -22.18
CA ILE A 837 26.89 -11.31 -21.60
C ILE A 837 27.92 -11.11 -20.48
N PRO A 838 28.93 -10.25 -20.66
CA PRO A 838 29.94 -10.04 -19.63
C PRO A 838 29.30 -9.35 -18.43
N LEU A 839 29.55 -9.89 -17.25
CA LEU A 839 28.94 -9.41 -16.01
C LEU A 839 29.23 -7.93 -15.73
N ASN A 840 30.43 -7.44 -16.10
CA ASN A 840 30.82 -6.04 -16.01
C ASN A 840 30.04 -5.10 -16.95
N LYS A 841 29.40 -5.62 -18.01
CA LYS A 841 28.58 -4.87 -18.97
C LYS A 841 27.07 -5.03 -18.72
N LEU A 842 26.64 -6.04 -17.95
CA LEU A 842 25.23 -6.34 -17.66
C LEU A 842 24.43 -5.15 -17.08
N PHE A 843 25.08 -4.31 -16.28
CA PHE A 843 24.44 -3.15 -15.64
C PHE A 843 24.61 -1.85 -16.43
N THR A 844 25.23 -1.90 -17.61
CA THR A 844 25.42 -0.72 -18.47
C THR A 844 24.25 -0.54 -19.44
N SER A 845 24.29 0.51 -20.25
CA SER A 845 23.34 0.73 -21.35
C SER A 845 23.58 -0.17 -22.56
N ALA A 846 24.63 -1.00 -22.56
CA ALA A 846 24.91 -1.96 -23.64
C ALA A 846 23.99 -3.19 -23.61
N TYR A 847 23.34 -3.46 -22.47
CA TYR A 847 22.36 -4.54 -22.33
C TYR A 847 21.08 -4.01 -21.68
N GLU A 848 19.96 -4.43 -22.24
CA GLU A 848 18.63 -4.00 -21.81
C GLU A 848 17.77 -5.21 -21.42
N ILE A 849 16.84 -4.97 -20.48
CA ILE A 849 15.79 -5.94 -20.19
C ILE A 849 14.83 -5.86 -21.38
N GLU A 850 14.73 -6.97 -22.07
CA GLU A 850 13.93 -7.15 -23.25
C GLU A 850 12.67 -7.95 -22.91
N HIS A 851 11.55 -7.58 -23.53
CA HIS A 851 10.28 -8.28 -23.38
C HIS A 851 10.11 -9.28 -24.51
N ILE A 852 10.34 -10.57 -24.18
CA ILE A 852 10.24 -11.74 -25.08
C ILE A 852 9.05 -11.58 -26.03
N ILE A 853 7.89 -11.27 -25.44
CA ILE A 853 6.73 -10.75 -26.13
C ILE A 853 6.65 -9.23 -25.89
N PRO A 854 6.74 -8.39 -26.93
CA PRO A 854 6.75 -6.93 -26.79
C PRO A 854 5.55 -6.39 -26.02
N GLN A 855 5.79 -5.44 -25.12
CA GLN A 855 4.73 -4.80 -24.34
C GLN A 855 3.64 -4.16 -25.21
N SER A 856 4.01 -3.65 -26.39
CA SER A 856 3.07 -3.07 -27.36
C SER A 856 2.05 -4.08 -27.90
N ARG A 857 2.35 -5.39 -27.88
CA ARG A 857 1.48 -6.47 -28.37
C ARG A 857 0.89 -7.34 -27.27
N TYR A 858 1.57 -7.49 -26.14
CA TYR A 858 1.08 -8.24 -24.98
C TYR A 858 1.55 -7.56 -23.70
N PHE A 859 0.62 -6.95 -22.96
CA PHE A 859 0.91 -6.15 -21.76
C PHE A 859 1.25 -7.02 -20.53
N ASP A 860 2.22 -7.92 -20.68
CA ASP A 860 2.78 -8.78 -19.64
C ASP A 860 4.15 -8.27 -19.20
N ASP A 861 4.17 -7.53 -18.09
CA ASP A 861 5.41 -7.09 -17.43
C ASP A 861 5.92 -8.10 -16.38
N SER A 862 5.35 -9.31 -16.34
CA SER A 862 5.81 -10.36 -15.46
C SER A 862 7.25 -10.74 -15.73
N PHE A 863 7.92 -11.22 -14.69
CA PHE A 863 9.30 -11.67 -14.78
C PHE A 863 9.49 -12.84 -15.78
N SER A 864 8.43 -13.61 -16.05
CA SER A 864 8.42 -14.69 -17.05
C SER A 864 8.38 -14.19 -18.49
N ASN A 865 8.07 -12.91 -18.76
CA ASN A 865 8.09 -12.31 -20.11
C ASN A 865 9.36 -11.46 -20.37
N LYS A 866 10.36 -11.55 -19.49
CA LYS A 866 11.58 -10.74 -19.57
C LYS A 866 12.80 -11.62 -19.81
N VAL A 867 13.71 -11.14 -20.64
CA VAL A 867 15.10 -11.62 -20.80
C VAL A 867 16.04 -10.42 -20.86
N ILE A 868 17.34 -10.65 -20.87
CA ILE A 868 18.35 -9.61 -21.05
C ILE A 868 19.15 -9.91 -22.31
N CYS A 869 19.30 -8.92 -23.18
CA CYS A 869 20.08 -9.00 -24.41
C CYS A 869 20.75 -7.66 -24.72
N GLU A 870 21.57 -7.64 -25.76
CA GLU A 870 22.23 -6.44 -26.27
C GLU A 870 21.18 -5.37 -26.62
N SER A 871 21.41 -4.12 -26.23
CA SER A 871 20.43 -3.03 -26.40
C SER A 871 20.08 -2.77 -27.86
N GLU A 872 21.04 -2.94 -28.76
CA GLU A 872 20.86 -2.81 -30.20
C GLU A 872 20.01 -3.95 -30.76
N VAL A 873 20.18 -5.17 -30.23
CA VAL A 873 19.36 -6.34 -30.59
C VAL A 873 17.93 -6.19 -30.07
N ASN A 874 17.76 -5.64 -28.86
CA ASN A 874 16.45 -5.25 -28.31
C ASN A 874 15.74 -4.23 -29.21
N LYS A 875 16.46 -3.19 -29.66
CA LYS A 875 15.93 -2.16 -30.57
C LYS A 875 15.60 -2.70 -31.96
N ASP A 876 16.43 -3.58 -32.52
CA ASP A 876 16.22 -4.18 -33.85
C ASP A 876 15.04 -5.17 -33.85
N LYS A 877 14.82 -5.87 -32.73
CA LYS A 877 13.62 -6.72 -32.53
C LYS A 877 12.32 -5.92 -32.54
N ASP A 878 12.33 -4.73 -31.94
CA ASP A 878 11.19 -3.80 -31.83
C ASP A 878 9.90 -4.49 -31.35
N ASN A 879 8.85 -4.50 -32.18
CA ASN A 879 7.53 -5.02 -31.83
C ASN A 879 7.32 -6.49 -32.24
N ARG A 880 8.37 -7.26 -32.55
CA ARG A 880 8.29 -8.69 -32.91
C ARG A 880 8.46 -9.60 -31.69
N THR A 881 7.87 -10.80 -31.67
CA THR A 881 8.17 -11.79 -30.62
C THR A 881 9.58 -12.33 -30.78
N ALA A 882 10.13 -12.92 -29.73
CA ALA A 882 11.45 -13.52 -29.73
C ALA A 882 11.66 -14.54 -30.87
N TYR A 883 10.66 -15.39 -31.12
CA TYR A 883 10.69 -16.39 -32.18
C TYR A 883 10.48 -15.79 -33.58
N GLU A 884 9.54 -14.85 -33.75
CA GLU A 884 9.34 -14.11 -35.01
C GLU A 884 10.62 -13.40 -35.47
N TYR A 885 11.33 -12.77 -34.51
CA TYR A 885 12.56 -12.04 -34.77
C TYR A 885 13.67 -12.96 -35.29
N ILE A 886 13.90 -14.10 -34.63
CA ILE A 886 14.93 -15.07 -35.03
C ILE A 886 14.55 -15.81 -36.33
N LYS A 887 13.27 -16.10 -36.55
CA LYS A 887 12.80 -16.75 -37.78
C LYS A 887 12.97 -15.86 -39.02
N ALA A 888 12.73 -14.55 -38.87
CA ALA A 888 12.87 -13.59 -39.96
C ALA A 888 14.33 -13.15 -40.22
N ASP A 889 15.09 -12.90 -39.15
CA ASP A 889 16.42 -12.26 -39.23
C ASP A 889 17.57 -13.18 -38.75
N GLY A 890 17.35 -14.49 -38.61
CA GLY A 890 18.39 -15.44 -38.20
C GLY A 890 19.64 -15.35 -39.08
N GLY A 891 20.83 -15.18 -38.49
CA GLY A 891 22.08 -14.94 -39.22
C GLY A 891 22.36 -13.48 -39.60
N LYS A 892 21.41 -12.54 -39.38
CA LYS A 892 21.64 -11.10 -39.58
C LYS A 892 22.73 -10.59 -38.63
N LYS A 893 23.61 -9.77 -39.17
CA LYS A 893 24.67 -9.11 -38.40
C LYS A 893 24.19 -7.77 -37.86
N VAL A 894 24.27 -7.61 -36.54
CA VAL A 894 23.90 -6.39 -35.82
C VAL A 894 25.16 -5.73 -35.29
N GLN A 895 25.34 -4.46 -35.60
CA GLN A 895 26.45 -3.65 -35.11
C GLN A 895 26.13 -3.13 -33.70
N LEU A 896 27.00 -3.44 -32.74
CA LEU A 896 26.86 -3.00 -31.34
C LEU A 896 27.62 -1.70 -31.10
N SER A 897 27.25 -0.99 -30.04
CA SER A 897 28.10 0.07 -29.47
C SER A 897 29.54 -0.42 -29.30
N PHE A 898 30.52 0.41 -29.67
CA PHE A 898 31.98 0.12 -29.69
C PHE A 898 32.53 -0.68 -30.89
N GLY A 899 31.79 -0.79 -32.00
CA GLY A 899 32.33 -1.31 -33.28
C GLY A 899 32.47 -2.84 -33.35
N ARG A 900 31.73 -3.57 -32.49
CA ARG A 900 31.69 -5.03 -32.48
C ARG A 900 30.45 -5.52 -33.21
N GLU A 901 30.63 -6.43 -34.15
CA GLU A 901 29.55 -7.06 -34.90
C GLU A 901 29.15 -8.41 -34.26
N VAL A 902 27.85 -8.62 -34.04
CA VAL A 902 27.31 -9.91 -33.56
C VAL A 902 26.29 -10.44 -34.55
N SER A 903 26.25 -11.76 -34.74
CA SER A 903 25.28 -12.42 -35.62
C SER A 903 24.14 -12.98 -34.77
N LEU A 904 22.89 -12.79 -35.22
CA LEU A 904 21.74 -13.46 -34.64
C LEU A 904 21.85 -14.98 -34.86
N LEU A 905 21.44 -15.77 -33.88
CA LEU A 905 21.46 -17.22 -33.98
C LEU A 905 20.58 -17.71 -35.14
N SER A 906 20.95 -18.84 -35.73
CA SER A 906 20.04 -19.57 -36.61
C SER A 906 18.84 -20.07 -35.80
N LEU A 907 17.71 -20.33 -36.47
CA LEU A 907 16.51 -20.83 -35.81
C LEU A 907 16.79 -22.14 -35.03
N GLN A 908 17.60 -23.03 -35.60
CA GLN A 908 17.97 -24.30 -34.97
C GLN A 908 18.82 -24.08 -33.71
N ASP A 909 19.81 -23.18 -33.78
CA ASP A 909 20.69 -22.88 -32.65
C ASP A 909 19.97 -22.13 -31.52
N TYR A 910 19.03 -21.24 -31.89
CA TYR A 910 18.17 -20.54 -30.95
C TYR A 910 17.27 -21.53 -30.17
N GLU A 911 16.62 -22.46 -30.87
CA GLU A 911 15.79 -23.47 -30.23
C GLU A 911 16.58 -24.36 -29.27
N ALA A 912 17.79 -24.78 -29.68
CA ALA A 912 18.68 -25.58 -28.85
C ALA A 912 19.10 -24.80 -27.58
N LEU A 913 19.51 -23.53 -27.73
CA LEU A 913 19.92 -22.68 -26.62
C LEU A 913 18.77 -22.40 -25.64
N VAL A 914 17.57 -22.15 -26.14
CA VAL A 914 16.38 -21.89 -25.31
C VAL A 914 15.96 -23.14 -24.54
N LYS A 915 15.99 -24.32 -25.18
CA LYS A 915 15.69 -25.61 -24.52
C LYS A 915 16.72 -25.92 -23.43
N ASP A 916 18.00 -25.67 -23.68
CA ASP A 916 19.08 -25.87 -22.70
C ASP A 916 19.00 -24.89 -21.51
N SER A 917 18.82 -23.59 -21.80
CA SER A 917 18.88 -22.53 -20.79
C SER A 917 17.61 -22.47 -19.92
N PHE A 918 16.44 -22.83 -20.47
CA PHE A 918 15.15 -22.63 -19.81
C PHE A 918 14.35 -23.92 -19.54
N SER A 919 14.96 -25.11 -19.68
CA SER A 919 14.31 -26.42 -19.44
C SER A 919 13.53 -26.53 -18.11
N ARG A 920 14.06 -25.93 -17.03
CA ARG A 920 13.44 -25.92 -15.69
C ARG A 920 12.36 -24.84 -15.52
N ASN A 921 12.32 -23.82 -16.40
CA ASN A 921 11.31 -22.76 -16.41
C ASN A 921 10.45 -22.86 -17.68
N ARG A 922 9.63 -23.92 -17.74
CA ARG A 922 8.77 -24.23 -18.89
C ARG A 922 7.89 -23.05 -19.34
N GLY A 923 7.46 -22.18 -18.42
CA GLY A 923 6.66 -21.00 -18.75
C GLY A 923 7.42 -19.94 -19.55
N LYS A 924 8.69 -19.69 -19.23
CA LYS A 924 9.55 -18.75 -19.97
C LYS A 924 10.06 -19.36 -21.28
N MET A 925 10.44 -20.64 -21.24
CA MET A 925 10.83 -21.42 -22.42
C MET A 925 9.74 -21.40 -23.50
N ASN A 926 8.50 -21.68 -23.11
CA ASN A 926 7.36 -21.67 -24.05
C ASN A 926 7.09 -20.28 -24.65
N ARG A 927 7.45 -19.19 -23.97
CA ARG A 927 7.29 -17.81 -24.47
C ARG A 927 8.40 -17.42 -25.46
N LEU A 928 9.62 -17.91 -25.26
CA LEU A 928 10.75 -17.69 -26.16
C LEU A 928 10.59 -18.47 -27.47
N LEU A 929 10.05 -19.69 -27.38
CA LEU A 929 9.73 -20.55 -28.54
C LEU A 929 8.35 -20.26 -29.14
N MET A 930 7.71 -19.16 -28.73
CA MET A 930 6.37 -18.82 -29.14
C MET A 930 6.40 -17.95 -30.39
N GLU A 931 5.86 -18.49 -31.48
CA GLU A 931 5.57 -17.71 -32.67
C GLU A 931 4.42 -16.72 -32.40
N ASP A 932 3.39 -17.17 -31.67
CA ASP A 932 2.17 -16.40 -31.39
C ASP A 932 1.91 -16.06 -29.91
N ILE A 933 1.16 -14.98 -29.66
CA ILE A 933 0.87 -14.47 -28.32
C ILE A 933 -0.41 -15.12 -27.78
N PRO A 934 -0.41 -15.77 -26.60
CA PRO A 934 -1.60 -16.40 -26.04
C PRO A 934 -2.59 -15.36 -25.45
N GLU A 935 -3.89 -15.63 -25.56
CA GLU A 935 -4.98 -14.75 -25.09
C GLU A 935 -5.21 -14.70 -23.57
N SER A 936 -4.38 -15.32 -22.74
CA SER A 936 -4.70 -15.47 -21.31
C SER A 936 -4.62 -14.15 -20.53
N PHE A 937 -5.70 -13.83 -19.79
CA PHE A 937 -5.89 -12.63 -18.97
C PHE A 937 -4.69 -12.18 -18.13
N ILE A 938 -4.57 -10.85 -17.97
CA ILE A 938 -3.74 -10.22 -16.94
C ILE A 938 -4.19 -10.73 -15.57
N GLN A 939 -3.29 -11.41 -14.84
CA GLN A 939 -3.56 -12.10 -13.57
C GLN A 939 -4.22 -11.23 -12.47
N ARG A 940 -4.17 -9.90 -12.62
CA ARG A 940 -4.80 -8.93 -11.73
C ARG A 940 -6.29 -8.66 -12.00
N GLN A 941 -6.75 -8.68 -13.26
CA GLN A 941 -8.17 -8.53 -13.59
C GLN A 941 -9.01 -9.67 -12.97
N LEU A 942 -8.41 -10.86 -12.82
CA LEU A 942 -9.00 -11.99 -12.10
C LEU A 942 -9.14 -11.72 -10.58
N ASN A 943 -8.17 -11.05 -9.95
CA ASN A 943 -8.22 -10.71 -8.53
C ASN A 943 -9.31 -9.65 -8.22
N ASP A 944 -9.47 -8.67 -9.09
CA ASP A 944 -10.49 -7.63 -8.91
C ASP A 944 -11.90 -8.15 -9.21
N SER A 945 -12.06 -9.04 -10.21
CA SER A 945 -13.33 -9.76 -10.45
C SER A 945 -13.72 -10.63 -9.24
N ARG A 946 -12.75 -11.27 -8.55
CA ARG A 946 -13.00 -11.97 -7.28
C ARG A 946 -13.50 -11.04 -6.17
N TYR A 947 -13.00 -9.80 -6.11
CA TYR A 947 -13.42 -8.81 -5.11
C TYR A 947 -14.83 -8.27 -5.40
N ILE A 948 -15.13 -7.92 -6.66
CA ILE A 948 -16.47 -7.51 -7.12
C ILE A 948 -17.50 -8.56 -6.70
N SER A 949 -17.31 -9.79 -7.14
CA SER A 949 -18.28 -10.86 -6.92
C SER A 949 -18.40 -11.26 -5.43
N LYS A 950 -17.38 -11.03 -4.58
CA LYS A 950 -17.51 -11.21 -3.11
C LYS A 950 -18.47 -10.19 -2.49
N VAL A 951 -18.40 -8.94 -2.91
CA VAL A 951 -19.29 -7.87 -2.41
C VAL A 951 -20.69 -8.05 -2.99
N VAL A 952 -20.80 -8.31 -4.30
CA VAL A 952 -22.09 -8.54 -4.98
C VAL A 952 -22.82 -9.74 -4.38
N LYS A 953 -22.13 -10.82 -4.04
CA LYS A 953 -22.74 -11.99 -3.36
C LYS A 953 -23.49 -11.61 -2.08
N SER A 954 -22.91 -10.73 -1.25
CA SER A 954 -23.56 -10.25 -0.02
C SER A 954 -24.76 -9.36 -0.32
N LEU A 955 -24.68 -8.51 -1.36
CA LEU A 955 -25.77 -7.63 -1.77
C LEU A 955 -26.94 -8.41 -2.40
N MET A 956 -26.67 -9.37 -3.28
CA MET A 956 -27.70 -10.23 -3.90
C MET A 956 -28.38 -11.14 -2.87
N SER A 957 -27.66 -11.52 -1.81
CA SER A 957 -28.25 -12.25 -0.67
C SER A 957 -29.32 -11.44 0.08
N ARG A 958 -29.48 -10.14 -0.16
CA ARG A 958 -30.56 -9.33 0.41
C ARG A 958 -31.86 -9.48 -0.37
N ILE A 959 -31.80 -9.89 -1.64
CA ILE A 959 -32.96 -9.96 -2.54
C ILE A 959 -33.69 -11.30 -2.35
N VAL A 960 -32.96 -12.42 -2.44
CA VAL A 960 -33.55 -13.78 -2.50
C VAL A 960 -33.60 -14.51 -1.16
N ARG A 961 -33.29 -13.82 -0.06
CA ARG A 961 -33.24 -14.45 1.27
C ARG A 961 -34.62 -14.81 1.79
N GLU A 962 -34.72 -15.97 2.44
CA GLU A 962 -35.95 -16.41 3.10
C GLU A 962 -36.13 -15.80 4.49
N GLU A 963 -37.38 -15.69 4.92
CA GLU A 963 -37.70 -15.24 6.26
C GLU A 963 -37.16 -16.24 7.30
N GLY A 964 -36.46 -15.74 8.33
CA GLY A 964 -35.78 -16.59 9.32
C GLY A 964 -34.42 -17.15 8.89
N GLU A 965 -33.96 -16.96 7.64
CA GLU A 965 -32.64 -17.43 7.19
C GLU A 965 -31.51 -16.63 7.88
N GLN A 966 -30.67 -17.32 8.66
CA GLN A 966 -29.67 -16.68 9.54
C GLN A 966 -28.23 -16.68 8.99
N GLU A 967 -27.98 -17.34 7.87
CA GLU A 967 -26.64 -17.43 7.27
C GLU A 967 -26.23 -16.10 6.63
N ALA A 968 -24.96 -15.71 6.65
CA ALA A 968 -24.52 -14.42 6.07
C ALA A 968 -24.74 -14.32 4.55
N ILE A 969 -24.82 -15.46 3.88
CA ILE A 969 -25.08 -15.61 2.45
C ILE A 969 -26.38 -16.39 2.34
N SER A 970 -27.30 -15.95 1.47
CA SER A 970 -28.50 -16.73 1.23
C SER A 970 -28.18 -18.00 0.45
N LYS A 971 -28.82 -19.11 0.83
CA LYS A 971 -28.80 -20.37 0.10
C LYS A 971 -29.20 -20.13 -1.36
N LYS A 972 -30.18 -19.26 -1.63
CA LYS A 972 -30.69 -18.93 -2.96
C LYS A 972 -29.72 -18.12 -3.84
N VAL A 973 -28.52 -17.80 -3.35
CA VAL A 973 -27.43 -17.25 -4.16
C VAL A 973 -26.44 -18.35 -4.55
N ILE A 974 -26.52 -18.80 -5.80
CA ILE A 974 -25.62 -19.82 -6.36
C ILE A 974 -24.42 -19.15 -7.02
N VAL A 975 -23.29 -19.82 -6.93
CA VAL A 975 -22.02 -19.27 -7.38
C VAL A 975 -21.27 -20.25 -8.25
N SER A 976 -21.03 -19.86 -9.50
CA SER A 976 -20.31 -20.65 -10.49
C SER A 976 -18.89 -20.12 -10.73
N ASN A 977 -18.08 -20.83 -11.51
CA ASN A 977 -16.78 -20.38 -11.97
C ASN A 977 -16.66 -20.52 -13.50
N GLY A 978 -15.72 -19.78 -14.11
CA GLY A 978 -15.56 -19.73 -15.56
C GLY A 978 -15.22 -21.06 -16.23
N SER A 979 -14.61 -22.00 -15.49
CA SER A 979 -14.37 -23.35 -16.01
C SER A 979 -15.66 -24.16 -16.11
N ILE A 980 -16.55 -24.07 -15.12
CA ILE A 980 -17.85 -24.75 -15.13
C ILE A 980 -18.73 -24.18 -16.26
N THR A 981 -18.82 -22.85 -16.37
CA THR A 981 -19.61 -22.20 -17.43
C THR A 981 -19.08 -22.57 -18.82
N SER A 982 -17.76 -22.65 -18.99
CA SER A 982 -17.17 -23.08 -20.27
C SER A 982 -17.47 -24.54 -20.61
N THR A 983 -17.41 -25.46 -19.65
CA THR A 983 -17.76 -26.88 -19.88
C THR A 983 -19.23 -27.02 -20.27
N LEU A 984 -20.15 -26.38 -19.53
CA LEU A 984 -21.59 -26.43 -19.82
C LEU A 984 -21.92 -25.79 -21.18
N ARG A 985 -21.31 -24.62 -21.50
CA ARG A 985 -21.50 -23.96 -22.81
C ARG A 985 -21.10 -24.87 -23.97
N ASN A 986 -20.02 -25.63 -23.81
CA ASN A 986 -19.55 -26.57 -24.82
C ASN A 986 -20.52 -27.76 -24.98
N ASP A 987 -20.88 -28.39 -23.87
CA ASP A 987 -21.70 -29.62 -23.89
C ASP A 987 -23.16 -29.34 -24.30
N TRP A 988 -23.70 -28.15 -24.00
CA TRP A 988 -25.02 -27.72 -24.45
C TRP A 988 -25.07 -27.24 -25.92
N GLY A 989 -23.94 -27.23 -26.63
CA GLY A 989 -23.87 -26.86 -28.05
C GLY A 989 -23.97 -25.35 -28.32
N LEU A 990 -23.78 -24.51 -27.30
CA LEU A 990 -23.93 -23.05 -27.43
C LEU A 990 -22.77 -22.38 -28.16
N ASN A 991 -21.61 -23.03 -28.26
CA ASN A 991 -20.53 -22.53 -29.11
C ASN A 991 -20.92 -22.53 -30.59
N ASP A 992 -21.70 -23.52 -31.02
CA ASP A 992 -22.15 -23.61 -32.42
C ASP A 992 -23.15 -22.50 -32.74
N ILE A 993 -24.07 -22.22 -31.82
CA ILE A 993 -24.98 -21.06 -31.88
C ILE A 993 -24.19 -19.75 -31.93
N TRP A 994 -23.18 -19.59 -31.06
CA TRP A 994 -22.33 -18.41 -31.08
C TRP A 994 -21.61 -18.26 -32.42
N ASN A 995 -21.09 -19.36 -32.97
CA ASN A 995 -20.43 -19.38 -34.27
C ASN A 995 -21.36 -18.96 -35.39
N GLU A 996 -22.62 -19.43 -35.39
CA GLU A 996 -23.65 -19.01 -36.35
C GLU A 996 -23.90 -17.50 -36.28
N ILE A 997 -24.11 -16.95 -35.08
CA ILE A 997 -24.42 -15.52 -34.87
C ILE A 997 -23.33 -14.59 -35.42
N ILE A 998 -22.07 -14.99 -35.34
CA ILE A 998 -20.94 -14.19 -35.80
C ILE A 998 -20.52 -14.48 -37.24
N THR A 999 -20.96 -15.60 -37.83
CA THR A 999 -20.61 -16.05 -39.20
C THR A 999 -20.82 -14.95 -40.26
N PRO A 1000 -21.94 -14.20 -40.27
CA PRO A 1000 -22.15 -13.14 -41.26
C PRO A 1000 -21.06 -12.07 -41.29
N ARG A 1001 -20.34 -11.86 -40.18
CA ARG A 1001 -19.20 -10.93 -40.12
C ARG A 1001 -18.01 -11.44 -40.92
N PHE A 1002 -17.76 -12.75 -40.90
CA PHE A 1002 -16.66 -13.38 -41.62
C PHE A 1002 -16.99 -13.50 -43.11
N GLU A 1003 -18.23 -13.81 -43.46
CA GLU A 1003 -18.72 -13.78 -44.85
C GLU A 1003 -18.56 -12.38 -45.45
N ARG A 1004 -19.00 -11.34 -44.74
CA ARG A 1004 -18.79 -9.94 -45.15
C ARG A 1004 -17.31 -9.58 -45.30
N MET A 1005 -16.43 -10.12 -44.45
CA MET A 1005 -14.99 -9.89 -44.58
C MET A 1005 -14.40 -10.56 -45.83
N ASN A 1006 -14.85 -11.78 -46.16
CA ASN A 1006 -14.50 -12.45 -47.42
C ASN A 1006 -14.97 -11.63 -48.63
N GLU A 1007 -16.20 -11.08 -48.60
CA GLU A 1007 -16.72 -10.20 -49.65
C GLU A 1007 -15.89 -8.91 -49.80
N LEU A 1008 -15.60 -8.21 -48.69
CA LEU A 1008 -14.84 -6.96 -48.68
C LEU A 1008 -13.39 -7.13 -49.15
N THR A 1009 -12.80 -8.30 -48.88
CA THR A 1009 -11.39 -8.59 -49.25
C THR A 1009 -11.27 -9.39 -50.54
N ASN A 1010 -12.40 -9.77 -51.15
CA ASN A 1010 -12.48 -10.69 -52.29
C ASN A 1010 -11.59 -11.93 -52.09
N SER A 1011 -11.66 -12.54 -50.90
CA SER A 1011 -10.84 -13.68 -50.49
C SER A 1011 -11.66 -14.73 -49.74
N GLN A 1012 -11.09 -15.92 -49.49
CA GLN A 1012 -11.68 -16.93 -48.60
C GLN A 1012 -10.94 -17.06 -47.26
N ASN A 1013 -10.09 -16.07 -46.94
CA ASN A 1013 -9.16 -16.19 -45.81
C ASN A 1013 -9.85 -16.09 -44.44
N PHE A 1014 -11.10 -15.64 -44.38
CA PHE A 1014 -11.91 -15.51 -43.16
C PHE A 1014 -12.92 -16.66 -42.96
N GLY A 1015 -12.85 -17.70 -43.81
CA GLY A 1015 -13.59 -18.95 -43.63
C GLY A 1015 -14.24 -19.44 -44.92
N GLU A 1016 -14.72 -20.68 -44.89
CA GLU A 1016 -15.33 -21.34 -46.05
C GLU A 1016 -16.52 -22.23 -45.65
N TRP A 1017 -17.44 -22.45 -46.58
CA TRP A 1017 -18.54 -23.40 -46.39
C TRP A 1017 -18.06 -24.83 -46.61
N THR A 1018 -18.16 -25.68 -45.59
CA THR A 1018 -17.78 -27.10 -45.66
C THR A 1018 -18.97 -28.00 -45.33
N ASN A 1019 -19.00 -29.22 -45.89
CA ASN A 1019 -19.99 -30.23 -45.54
C ASN A 1019 -19.39 -31.20 -44.52
N LYS A 1020 -19.90 -31.20 -43.28
CA LYS A 1020 -19.55 -32.17 -42.24
C LYS A 1020 -20.79 -32.96 -41.86
N ASP A 1021 -20.71 -34.29 -41.94
CA ASP A 1021 -21.81 -35.21 -41.60
C ASP A 1021 -23.16 -34.86 -42.28
N GLY A 1022 -23.12 -34.44 -43.56
CA GLY A 1022 -24.30 -34.09 -44.34
C GLY A 1022 -24.91 -32.71 -44.04
N LYS A 1023 -24.29 -31.90 -43.15
CA LYS A 1023 -24.71 -30.52 -42.86
C LYS A 1023 -23.71 -29.52 -43.43
N ARG A 1024 -24.22 -28.47 -44.08
CA ARG A 1024 -23.43 -27.36 -44.61
C ARG A 1024 -23.12 -26.39 -43.46
N VAL A 1025 -21.85 -26.24 -43.11
CA VAL A 1025 -21.38 -25.42 -41.97
C VAL A 1025 -20.27 -24.48 -42.41
N PHE A 1026 -20.36 -23.21 -42.03
CA PHE A 1026 -19.31 -22.23 -42.30
C PHE A 1026 -18.17 -22.38 -41.28
N GLN A 1027 -17.00 -22.81 -41.75
CA GLN A 1027 -15.81 -22.94 -40.93
C GLN A 1027 -15.10 -21.58 -40.92
N THR A 1028 -15.44 -20.74 -39.93
CA THR A 1028 -14.75 -19.46 -39.72
C THR A 1028 -13.26 -19.69 -39.50
N SER A 1029 -12.44 -18.97 -40.24
CA SER A 1029 -11.00 -18.86 -40.01
C SER A 1029 -10.63 -17.38 -39.93
N VAL A 1030 -9.40 -17.09 -39.54
CA VAL A 1030 -8.82 -15.75 -39.65
C VAL A 1030 -7.43 -15.97 -40.24
N PRO A 1031 -6.95 -15.09 -41.15
CA PRO A 1031 -5.57 -15.17 -41.64
C PRO A 1031 -4.59 -15.27 -40.48
N ILE A 1032 -3.52 -16.04 -40.63
CA ILE A 1032 -2.59 -16.33 -39.52
C ILE A 1032 -1.98 -15.03 -38.96
N GLU A 1033 -1.77 -14.03 -39.82
CA GLU A 1033 -1.29 -12.68 -39.50
C GLU A 1033 -2.26 -11.89 -38.60
N LEU A 1034 -3.56 -12.19 -38.68
CA LEU A 1034 -4.64 -11.53 -37.93
C LEU A 1034 -5.20 -12.41 -36.78
N SER A 1035 -4.81 -13.68 -36.71
CA SER A 1035 -5.25 -14.65 -35.69
C SER A 1035 -4.77 -14.31 -34.27
N LYS A 1036 -3.73 -13.48 -34.17
CA LYS A 1036 -3.02 -13.16 -32.94
C LYS A 1036 -3.77 -12.15 -32.09
N GLY A 1037 -4.26 -12.58 -30.93
CA GLY A 1037 -5.12 -11.78 -30.04
C GLY A 1037 -6.59 -11.71 -30.45
N PHE A 1038 -6.97 -12.51 -31.46
CA PHE A 1038 -8.33 -12.62 -31.95
C PHE A 1038 -9.12 -13.67 -31.16
N SER A 1039 -10.03 -13.21 -30.31
CA SER A 1039 -10.92 -14.10 -29.59
C SER A 1039 -12.26 -14.11 -30.28
N LYS A 1040 -12.59 -15.24 -30.93
CA LYS A 1040 -13.88 -15.44 -31.62
C LYS A 1040 -15.10 -15.11 -30.73
N LYS A 1041 -14.94 -15.27 -29.41
CA LYS A 1041 -15.96 -14.92 -28.41
C LYS A 1041 -16.08 -13.41 -28.15
N ARG A 1042 -14.98 -12.65 -28.22
CA ARG A 1042 -14.91 -11.26 -27.72
C ARG A 1042 -15.16 -10.19 -28.79
N ILE A 1043 -15.29 -10.58 -30.06
CA ILE A 1043 -15.60 -9.65 -31.15
C ILE A 1043 -17.00 -9.03 -31.05
N ASP A 1044 -17.85 -9.55 -30.18
CA ASP A 1044 -19.22 -9.11 -29.99
C ASP A 1044 -19.59 -9.17 -28.50
N HIS A 1045 -20.12 -8.07 -27.94
CA HIS A 1045 -20.44 -7.97 -26.50
C HIS A 1045 -21.59 -8.89 -26.06
N ARG A 1046 -22.39 -9.45 -26.98
CA ARG A 1046 -23.47 -10.40 -26.67
C ARG A 1046 -22.97 -11.68 -25.97
N HIS A 1047 -21.66 -11.97 -26.01
CA HIS A 1047 -21.11 -13.11 -25.29
C HIS A 1047 -21.29 -13.02 -23.76
N HIS A 1048 -21.40 -11.81 -23.20
CA HIS A 1048 -21.71 -11.62 -21.78
C HIS A 1048 -23.13 -12.09 -21.45
N ALA A 1049 -24.10 -11.81 -22.32
CA ALA A 1049 -25.47 -12.34 -22.19
C ALA A 1049 -25.47 -13.87 -22.33
N LEU A 1050 -24.72 -14.41 -23.30
CA LEU A 1050 -24.55 -15.86 -23.47
C LEU A 1050 -24.01 -16.53 -22.20
N ASP A 1051 -22.94 -15.99 -21.61
CA ASP A 1051 -22.38 -16.52 -20.38
C ASP A 1051 -23.37 -16.38 -19.21
N ALA A 1052 -24.11 -15.26 -19.12
CA ALA A 1052 -25.16 -15.07 -18.11
C ALA A 1052 -26.30 -16.09 -18.22
N ILE A 1053 -26.71 -16.48 -19.43
CA ILE A 1053 -27.71 -17.54 -19.64
C ILE A 1053 -27.17 -18.87 -19.10
N VAL A 1054 -25.91 -19.20 -19.41
CA VAL A 1054 -25.27 -20.42 -18.90
C VAL A 1054 -25.19 -20.41 -17.37
N ILE A 1055 -24.86 -19.26 -16.78
CA ILE A 1055 -24.80 -19.06 -15.33
C ILE A 1055 -26.19 -19.27 -14.70
N ALA A 1056 -27.25 -18.71 -15.29
CA ALA A 1056 -28.62 -18.88 -14.82
C ALA A 1056 -29.05 -20.37 -14.84
N CYS A 1057 -28.69 -21.11 -15.88
CA CYS A 1057 -29.04 -22.54 -16.01
C CYS A 1057 -28.14 -23.47 -15.15
N CYS A 1058 -27.04 -22.96 -14.59
CA CYS A 1058 -26.08 -23.76 -13.82
C CYS A 1058 -26.59 -24.04 -12.39
N SER A 1059 -27.14 -25.24 -12.17
CA SER A 1059 -27.59 -25.68 -10.84
C SER A 1059 -26.46 -26.05 -9.85
N ARG A 1060 -26.80 -26.18 -8.55
CA ARG A 1060 -25.87 -26.69 -7.51
C ARG A 1060 -25.33 -28.08 -7.82
N ASN A 1061 -26.12 -28.93 -8.47
CA ASN A 1061 -25.73 -30.30 -8.80
C ASN A 1061 -24.60 -30.31 -9.84
N HIS A 1062 -24.67 -29.45 -10.87
CA HIS A 1062 -23.57 -29.25 -11.83
C HIS A 1062 -22.27 -28.84 -11.12
N ILE A 1063 -22.36 -27.86 -10.21
CA ILE A 1063 -21.21 -27.34 -9.46
C ILE A 1063 -20.61 -28.42 -8.56
N ASN A 1064 -21.46 -29.19 -7.87
CA ASN A 1064 -21.02 -30.24 -6.95
C ASN A 1064 -20.36 -31.39 -7.71
N TYR A 1065 -20.94 -31.82 -8.84
CA TYR A 1065 -20.39 -32.86 -9.69
C TYR A 1065 -19.00 -32.46 -10.23
N LEU A 1066 -18.88 -31.31 -10.90
CA LEU A 1066 -17.63 -30.85 -11.51
C LEU A 1066 -16.52 -30.57 -10.47
N ASN A 1067 -16.87 -30.04 -9.29
CA ASN A 1067 -15.88 -29.85 -8.23
C ASN A 1067 -15.39 -31.16 -7.62
N ASN A 1068 -16.26 -32.18 -7.51
CA ASN A 1068 -15.84 -33.50 -7.04
C ASN A 1068 -14.99 -34.20 -8.08
N GLU A 1069 -15.36 -34.11 -9.36
CA GLU A 1069 -14.58 -34.65 -10.47
C GLU A 1069 -13.19 -34.01 -10.52
N SER A 1070 -13.11 -32.68 -10.45
CA SER A 1070 -11.84 -31.94 -10.42
C SER A 1070 -10.98 -32.22 -9.18
N ALA A 1071 -11.57 -32.68 -8.08
CA ALA A 1071 -10.84 -33.01 -6.85
C ALA A 1071 -10.18 -34.41 -6.89
N LEU A 1072 -10.52 -35.25 -7.87
CA LEU A 1072 -9.92 -36.58 -8.06
C LEU A 1072 -8.53 -36.45 -8.69
N GLY A 1073 -7.54 -37.11 -8.07
CA GLY A 1073 -6.16 -37.12 -8.55
C GLY A 1073 -6.00 -37.79 -9.92
N LYS A 1074 -4.89 -37.51 -10.62
CA LYS A 1074 -4.61 -38.07 -11.96
C LYS A 1074 -4.39 -39.59 -11.98
N GLY A 1075 -4.07 -40.22 -10.85
CA GLY A 1075 -3.70 -41.64 -10.76
C GLY A 1075 -4.82 -42.66 -10.53
N ARG A 1076 -6.10 -42.28 -10.65
CA ARG A 1076 -7.24 -43.20 -10.51
C ARG A 1076 -7.76 -43.69 -11.87
N THR A 1077 -8.21 -44.94 -11.93
CA THR A 1077 -8.74 -45.57 -13.15
C THR A 1077 -10.03 -44.88 -13.62
N LYS A 1078 -10.38 -45.02 -14.91
CA LYS A 1078 -11.60 -44.46 -15.50
C LYS A 1078 -12.85 -44.93 -14.73
N ASP A 1079 -12.87 -46.19 -14.30
CA ASP A 1079 -13.96 -46.79 -13.54
C ASP A 1079 -14.10 -46.23 -12.11
N GLU A 1080 -13.00 -45.95 -11.41
CA GLU A 1080 -13.04 -45.32 -10.08
C GLU A 1080 -13.53 -43.87 -10.12
N LYS A 1081 -13.25 -43.15 -11.21
CA LYS A 1081 -13.77 -41.81 -11.47
C LYS A 1081 -15.26 -41.86 -11.84
N ASP A 1082 -15.66 -42.86 -12.60
CA ASP A 1082 -17.04 -43.05 -13.05
C ASP A 1082 -17.98 -43.52 -11.94
N ARG A 1083 -17.49 -44.22 -10.90
CA ARG A 1083 -18.30 -44.67 -9.75
C ARG A 1083 -18.56 -43.59 -8.69
N ARG A 1084 -17.79 -42.52 -8.63
CA ARG A 1084 -17.90 -41.49 -7.57
C ARG A 1084 -18.87 -40.38 -7.99
N ARG A 1085 -19.95 -40.21 -7.22
CA ARG A 1085 -21.12 -39.38 -7.56
C ARG A 1085 -21.88 -39.83 -8.83
N TYR A 1086 -21.96 -41.17 -9.02
CA TYR A 1086 -22.76 -41.79 -10.08
C TYR A 1086 -24.24 -41.36 -10.04
N ASP A 1087 -24.75 -41.09 -8.82
CA ASP A 1087 -26.04 -40.45 -8.56
C ASP A 1087 -26.24 -39.16 -9.37
N LEU A 1088 -25.33 -38.19 -9.23
CA LEU A 1088 -25.42 -36.90 -9.94
C LEU A 1088 -25.11 -37.04 -11.43
N LYS A 1089 -24.22 -37.95 -11.80
CA LYS A 1089 -23.79 -38.14 -13.19
C LYS A 1089 -24.95 -38.64 -14.08
N ASN A 1090 -25.74 -39.61 -13.60
CA ASN A 1090 -26.89 -40.12 -14.35
C ASN A 1090 -28.04 -39.11 -14.45
N ILE A 1091 -28.17 -38.22 -13.47
CA ILE A 1091 -29.17 -37.15 -13.49
C ILE A 1091 -28.77 -36.07 -14.51
N LEU A 1092 -27.49 -35.70 -14.54
CA LEU A 1092 -27.02 -34.52 -15.28
C LEU A 1092 -26.51 -34.81 -16.69
N CYS A 1093 -26.09 -36.05 -16.99
CA CYS A 1093 -25.41 -36.37 -18.23
C CYS A 1093 -26.05 -37.56 -18.95
N SER A 1094 -25.95 -37.54 -20.28
CA SER A 1094 -26.28 -38.67 -21.16
C SER A 1094 -25.04 -39.13 -21.93
N LYS A 1095 -25.10 -40.37 -22.45
CA LYS A 1095 -24.02 -40.93 -23.27
C LYS A 1095 -24.20 -40.49 -24.73
N LYS A 1096 -23.20 -39.81 -25.27
CA LYS A 1096 -23.07 -39.50 -26.70
C LYS A 1096 -22.10 -40.50 -27.33
N PHE A 1097 -22.60 -41.35 -28.23
CA PHE A 1097 -21.82 -42.36 -28.93
C PHE A 1097 -21.23 -41.77 -30.22
N ASN A 1098 -19.98 -42.10 -30.53
CA ASN A 1098 -19.34 -41.69 -31.80
C ASN A 1098 -19.62 -42.76 -32.88
N ASN A 1099 -20.12 -42.34 -34.05
CA ASN A 1099 -20.26 -43.16 -35.27
C ASN A 1099 -20.80 -44.59 -35.06
N GLY A 1100 -21.90 -44.75 -34.32
CA GLY A 1100 -22.60 -46.03 -34.18
C GLY A 1100 -21.86 -47.12 -33.38
N SER A 1101 -20.77 -46.80 -32.69
CA SER A 1101 -20.05 -47.76 -31.83
C SER A 1101 -20.67 -47.83 -30.43
N GLU A 1102 -21.08 -49.03 -29.98
CA GLU A 1102 -21.60 -49.27 -28.61
C GLU A 1102 -20.53 -49.11 -27.51
N SER A 1103 -19.24 -49.18 -27.85
CA SER A 1103 -18.13 -49.18 -26.90
C SER A 1103 -17.41 -47.83 -26.75
N ASN A 1104 -17.63 -46.87 -27.67
CA ASN A 1104 -16.95 -45.57 -27.65
C ASN A 1104 -17.93 -44.40 -27.44
N TYR A 1105 -18.20 -44.09 -26.17
CA TYR A 1105 -19.09 -42.99 -25.76
C TYR A 1105 -18.39 -41.93 -24.90
N LYS A 1106 -18.87 -40.70 -25.00
CA LYS A 1106 -18.53 -39.57 -24.12
C LYS A 1106 -19.78 -39.16 -23.33
N TRP A 1107 -19.62 -38.93 -22.03
CA TRP A 1107 -20.67 -38.31 -21.23
C TRP A 1107 -20.76 -36.82 -21.57
N VAL A 1108 -21.98 -36.34 -21.83
CA VAL A 1108 -22.29 -34.96 -22.19
C VAL A 1108 -23.43 -34.49 -21.29
N PHE A 1109 -23.35 -33.25 -20.78
CA PHE A 1109 -24.44 -32.69 -19.97
C PHE A 1109 -25.73 -32.57 -20.79
N ASN A 1110 -26.84 -32.97 -20.17
CA ASN A 1110 -28.18 -32.79 -20.71
C ASN A 1110 -28.48 -31.29 -20.83
N LYS A 1111 -29.17 -30.88 -21.89
CA LYS A 1111 -29.64 -29.50 -22.03
C LYS A 1111 -30.64 -29.17 -20.91
N PRO A 1112 -30.73 -27.90 -20.48
CA PRO A 1112 -31.73 -27.48 -19.50
C PRO A 1112 -33.18 -27.84 -19.91
N TRP A 1113 -33.50 -27.65 -21.19
CA TRP A 1113 -34.76 -28.06 -21.84
C TRP A 1113 -34.53 -28.27 -23.35
N ASP A 1114 -35.51 -28.83 -24.06
CA ASP A 1114 -35.35 -29.30 -25.45
C ASP A 1114 -35.09 -28.16 -26.46
N SER A 1115 -35.86 -27.07 -26.39
CA SER A 1115 -35.74 -25.88 -27.24
C SER A 1115 -34.63 -24.91 -26.84
N PHE A 1116 -33.82 -25.24 -25.82
CA PHE A 1116 -32.85 -24.33 -25.21
C PHE A 1116 -31.91 -23.66 -26.23
N THR A 1117 -31.36 -24.44 -27.16
CA THR A 1117 -30.43 -23.91 -28.17
C THR A 1117 -31.09 -22.92 -29.14
N GLN A 1118 -32.35 -23.16 -29.49
CA GLN A 1118 -33.14 -22.32 -30.39
C GLN A 1118 -33.51 -21.01 -29.69
N GLU A 1119 -33.97 -21.07 -28.45
CA GLU A 1119 -34.28 -19.87 -27.67
C GLU A 1119 -33.05 -19.01 -27.40
N VAL A 1120 -31.90 -19.61 -27.06
CA VAL A 1120 -30.66 -18.85 -26.87
C VAL A 1120 -30.27 -18.11 -28.15
N ARG A 1121 -30.40 -18.74 -29.31
CA ARG A 1121 -30.13 -18.12 -30.60
C ARG A 1121 -31.02 -16.89 -30.81
N ASP A 1122 -32.33 -17.06 -30.64
CA ASP A 1122 -33.31 -16.00 -30.92
C ASP A 1122 -33.15 -14.84 -29.92
N VAL A 1123 -32.89 -15.13 -28.64
CA VAL A 1123 -32.63 -14.10 -27.63
C VAL A 1123 -31.36 -13.33 -27.95
N LEU A 1124 -30.26 -13.98 -28.32
CA LEU A 1124 -29.00 -13.31 -28.63
C LEU A 1124 -29.08 -12.48 -29.93
N LEU A 1125 -29.86 -12.91 -30.92
CA LEU A 1125 -30.10 -12.11 -32.13
C LEU A 1125 -30.86 -10.82 -31.81
N ASN A 1126 -31.79 -10.86 -30.85
CA ASN A 1126 -32.61 -9.72 -30.44
C ASN A 1126 -32.03 -8.90 -29.27
N THR A 1127 -30.89 -9.32 -28.70
CA THR A 1127 -30.29 -8.65 -27.53
C THR A 1127 -29.68 -7.29 -27.92
N VAL A 1128 -30.12 -6.22 -27.26
CA VAL A 1128 -29.55 -4.87 -27.39
C VAL A 1128 -28.41 -4.68 -26.38
N ILE A 1129 -27.25 -4.25 -26.86
CA ILE A 1129 -26.09 -3.92 -26.00
C ILE A 1129 -26.26 -2.49 -25.47
N SER A 1130 -26.28 -2.34 -24.15
CA SER A 1130 -26.40 -1.03 -23.51
C SER A 1130 -25.04 -0.50 -23.06
N PHE A 1131 -24.75 0.76 -23.35
CA PHE A 1131 -23.51 1.43 -22.91
C PHE A 1131 -23.80 2.47 -21.84
N LYS A 1132 -23.00 2.51 -20.78
CA LYS A 1132 -23.04 3.59 -19.81
C LYS A 1132 -22.53 4.88 -20.45
N GLN A 1133 -23.41 5.86 -20.65
CA GLN A 1133 -23.04 7.17 -21.14
C GLN A 1133 -22.18 7.93 -20.11
N ASN A 1134 -21.10 8.57 -20.57
CA ASN A 1134 -20.21 9.38 -19.74
C ASN A 1134 -20.14 10.83 -20.23
N LEU A 1135 -21.31 11.49 -20.28
CA LEU A 1135 -21.50 12.83 -20.86
C LEU A 1135 -21.05 14.00 -19.94
N ARG A 1136 -20.48 13.74 -18.77
CA ARG A 1136 -20.17 14.80 -17.79
C ARG A 1136 -18.84 15.50 -18.10
N VAL A 1137 -18.90 16.49 -18.98
CA VAL A 1137 -17.78 17.42 -19.29
C VAL A 1137 -17.69 18.53 -18.23
N LEU A 1138 -18.83 19.04 -17.76
CA LEU A 1138 -18.96 20.12 -16.78
C LEU A 1138 -19.79 19.66 -15.57
N ASN A 1139 -19.40 20.07 -14.37
CA ASN A 1139 -20.21 19.92 -13.15
C ASN A 1139 -20.38 21.27 -12.44
N LYS A 1140 -21.58 21.54 -11.90
CA LYS A 1140 -21.76 22.61 -10.91
C LYS A 1140 -20.88 22.35 -9.69
N THR A 1141 -20.04 23.30 -9.32
CA THR A 1141 -19.19 23.17 -8.13
C THR A 1141 -20.01 23.45 -6.86
N LYS A 1142 -20.01 22.50 -5.93
CA LYS A 1142 -20.48 22.71 -4.55
C LYS A 1142 -19.27 22.93 -3.65
N ASN A 1143 -18.72 24.14 -3.69
CA ASN A 1143 -17.61 24.52 -2.82
C ASN A 1143 -18.14 25.02 -1.49
N TYR A 1144 -17.61 24.46 -0.41
CA TYR A 1144 -17.90 24.91 0.94
C TYR A 1144 -16.68 25.62 1.50
N HIS A 1145 -16.90 26.78 2.12
CA HIS A 1145 -15.87 27.54 2.81
C HIS A 1145 -16.33 27.89 4.22
N GLN A 1146 -15.40 28.21 5.11
CA GLN A 1146 -15.73 28.69 6.44
C GLN A 1146 -15.96 30.20 6.35
N ALA A 1147 -17.15 30.65 6.73
CA ALA A 1147 -17.48 32.07 6.85
C ALA A 1147 -18.01 32.35 8.26
N TRP A 1148 -17.72 33.54 8.77
CA TRP A 1148 -18.37 34.03 9.98
C TRP A 1148 -19.82 34.40 9.63
N ARG A 1149 -20.78 33.84 10.36
CA ARG A 1149 -22.20 34.15 10.25
C ARG A 1149 -22.74 34.46 11.63
N SER A 1150 -23.63 35.45 11.72
CA SER A 1150 -24.32 35.76 12.96
C SER A 1150 -25.24 34.59 13.34
N ASN A 1151 -25.19 34.16 14.59
CA ASN A 1151 -26.20 33.27 15.14
C ASN A 1151 -27.46 34.08 15.49
N GLY A 1152 -28.58 33.41 15.81
CA GLY A 1152 -29.86 34.08 16.12
C GLY A 1152 -29.78 35.10 17.28
N ASN A 1153 -28.67 35.14 18.02
CA ASN A 1153 -28.42 36.03 19.15
C ASN A 1153 -27.37 37.13 18.81
N GLY A 1154 -27.04 37.35 17.53
CA GLY A 1154 -26.11 38.42 17.12
C GLY A 1154 -24.62 38.08 17.20
N LYS A 1155 -24.24 36.90 17.72
CA LYS A 1155 -22.83 36.49 17.91
C LYS A 1155 -22.31 35.77 16.67
N MET A 1156 -21.15 36.20 16.17
CA MET A 1156 -20.54 35.63 14.96
C MET A 1156 -19.92 34.27 15.24
N GLU A 1157 -20.27 33.27 14.42
CA GLU A 1157 -19.71 31.91 14.48
C GLU A 1157 -19.19 31.47 13.10
N LYS A 1158 -18.07 30.74 13.09
CA LYS A 1158 -17.57 30.12 11.86
C LYS A 1158 -18.44 28.94 11.48
N LYS A 1159 -19.25 29.10 10.44
CA LYS A 1159 -20.03 28.03 9.82
C LYS A 1159 -19.45 27.65 8.47
N ILE A 1160 -19.55 26.37 8.14
CA ILE A 1160 -19.24 25.89 6.78
C ILE A 1160 -20.44 26.26 5.92
N VAL A 1161 -20.26 27.20 5.01
CA VAL A 1161 -21.32 27.70 4.13
C VAL A 1161 -21.01 27.35 2.68
N LEU A 1162 -22.07 27.13 1.91
CA LEU A 1162 -21.97 26.95 0.47
C LEU A 1162 -21.52 28.26 -0.18
N GLN A 1163 -20.57 28.19 -1.09
CA GLN A 1163 -20.17 29.32 -1.92
C GLN A 1163 -21.27 29.56 -2.95
N LEU A 1164 -22.08 30.60 -2.74
CA LEU A 1164 -23.19 31.00 -3.63
C LEU A 1164 -22.80 32.09 -4.63
N LYS A 1165 -21.64 32.75 -4.43
CA LYS A 1165 -21.19 33.86 -5.27
C LYS A 1165 -20.39 33.33 -6.47
N GLY A 1166 -20.95 33.49 -7.68
CA GLY A 1166 -20.41 33.05 -8.97
C GLY A 1166 -20.84 31.63 -9.36
N GLU A 1167 -21.41 31.46 -10.56
CA GLU A 1167 -21.70 30.13 -11.13
C GLU A 1167 -20.39 29.47 -11.57
N ASN A 1168 -19.76 28.73 -10.67
CA ASN A 1168 -18.51 28.04 -10.97
C ASN A 1168 -18.79 26.63 -11.52
N LEU A 1169 -18.47 26.42 -12.79
CA LEU A 1169 -18.47 25.10 -13.44
C LEU A 1169 -17.06 24.50 -13.40
N ALA A 1170 -16.95 23.24 -12.96
CA ALA A 1170 -15.68 22.52 -13.01
C ALA A 1170 -15.61 21.71 -14.31
N ILE A 1171 -14.64 22.06 -15.15
CA ILE A 1171 -14.23 21.28 -16.32
C ILE A 1171 -13.56 19.99 -15.84
N ARG A 1172 -14.13 18.84 -16.21
CA ARG A 1172 -13.67 17.50 -15.80
C ARG A 1172 -12.80 16.82 -16.85
N ARG A 1173 -12.85 17.30 -18.07
CA ARG A 1173 -12.25 16.73 -19.28
C ARG A 1173 -11.64 17.82 -20.14
N SER A 1174 -10.64 17.49 -20.93
CA SER A 1174 -10.01 18.47 -21.83
C SER A 1174 -11.04 18.92 -22.85
N LEU A 1175 -11.44 20.19 -22.82
CA LEU A 1175 -12.40 20.72 -23.79
C LEU A 1175 -11.87 20.56 -25.22
N HIS A 1176 -10.56 20.66 -25.45
CA HIS A 1176 -10.00 20.57 -26.79
C HIS A 1176 -9.87 19.13 -27.33
N GLN A 1177 -9.48 18.15 -26.50
CA GLN A 1177 -9.29 16.77 -26.99
C GLN A 1177 -10.61 15.99 -27.11
N ASP A 1178 -11.62 16.35 -26.32
CA ASP A 1178 -12.89 15.61 -26.26
C ASP A 1178 -14.04 16.29 -27.05
N THR A 1179 -13.81 17.47 -27.65
CA THR A 1179 -14.82 18.16 -28.51
C THR A 1179 -14.35 18.39 -29.94
N VAL A 1180 -13.17 17.89 -30.32
CA VAL A 1180 -12.60 17.99 -31.68
C VAL A 1180 -12.42 16.60 -32.25
#